data_AF-A0AAV0TXH1-F1
#
_entry.id   AF-A0AAV0TXH1-F1
#
_cell.length_a   1.000
_cell.length_b   1.000
_cell.length_c   1.000
_cell.angle_alpha   90.00
_cell.angle_beta   90.00
_cell.angle_gamma   90.00
#
_symmetry.space_group_name_H-M   'P 1'
#
loop_
_entity.id
_entity.type
_entity.pdbx_description
1 polymer ?
#
loop_
_entity_poly.entity_id
_entity_poly.type
_entity_poly.pdbx_seq_one_letter_code
_entity_poly.pdbx_strand_id
1 'polypeptide(L)'
;MLAAPHAHYRVFHGNPAADSLHGAPHDQFPCILSSSQVATAPTDLHVREFAQLEVQVKALQLQTAQRHVLSSAVGDANAGALAECFHFYARLFTVESFVWPDFLAAVCTKLVEHFAASENVIVQSAIVKVFQRAKAHVAQVNDASKLVGHLVSPLTHKTSVTTRTLTLQLVATMPSLLVRDTTVQQQIIAKLAANDHDERLAAVQAASAFMPLLSAFRKDVLALSLKKTTTGLCCLLPGAVSSSVEAQQTWSYCAELYERFVDDKSAVASIRAMTMLTASFPGLLLPMHQQLLHHVIGHDPRVTVQNFTLLVSQRLVGIGSTIDEENQLAHVLDDVFSHIGNPHVLTGRGLMRIKLSALLLLEKWSSAHEIGAKAHVLLQDIKKLLASTTDERFGKAYTSIVANIVRHELTIVERSLGQSLDELLRLLHPRTTIAAEATWYHALDALSKLCRDYPQHLETCVSSRLVELLSISTNNLPSTTYKLRRTAIFMALGALRRPLSGGLTQKELLMLLEELSTAERTNAPHLRAVVATFLLWTQEVVLIGTEKDQDIVAILDEFERKLLEPELYASHAERYELAKLAMLRGRFALALQLLKVIVVKTDSECFGGWMHALQTLCEAESRIARDRRVHVENLHALTRTCMYLQSARTPSFCFDLQLHLVSLRLEWMQLLQTAQQLAGEAAFTSVAGSPIGREGQLSTQLRALACNYKALHTSLLGVDQLDLDALRAQADLCVLLASAVEGFLLLRSPSLIDFPAQWKTVDNNHQWSVEMLKNLCEDIRAKLDHLDKLSPSRQPGIGARVMQQVLIALCAIPPILPRMFFRSRLRSERRLRSSAQFLTYSEHAAFAAKPRSRSQLGVPLGTDFTSVLKGALAFSPSARGYWSERVERLEVEILVCPAGANVNRTSNVIASLSAYEVVDALADETLVQHCATVILPLAWNLIVESTTHGDDQAILYLPLMMPVHVKATDLTAKGSFVLLAKLALIDRQGERWPLAATGCRRGFIVY
;
A
#
# COMPACT_ATOMS: atom_id res chain seq x y z
N MET A 1 3.35 -33.13 12.08
CA MET A 1 4.11 -32.00 12.67
C MET A 1 3.11 -30.95 13.12
N LEU A 2 2.85 -30.85 14.43
CA LEU A 2 2.00 -29.81 15.01
C LEU A 2 2.71 -28.46 14.82
N ALA A 3 2.07 -27.53 14.11
CA ALA A 3 2.59 -26.17 13.96
C ALA A 3 2.77 -25.57 15.36
N ALA A 4 3.91 -24.91 15.59
CA ALA A 4 4.20 -24.32 16.89
C ALA A 4 3.14 -23.24 17.24
N PRO A 5 2.77 -23.06 18.52
CA PRO A 5 1.65 -22.21 18.94
C PRO A 5 1.72 -20.76 18.40
N HIS A 6 2.92 -20.23 18.20
CA HIS A 6 3.18 -18.89 17.67
C HIS A 6 2.74 -18.71 16.20
N ALA A 7 2.67 -19.80 15.41
CA ALA A 7 2.30 -19.79 13.99
C ALA A 7 0.89 -19.25 13.72
N HIS A 8 0.01 -19.25 14.72
CA HIS A 8 -1.40 -18.84 14.59
C HIS A 8 -1.64 -17.35 14.87
N TYR A 9 -0.64 -16.60 15.34
CA TYR A 9 -0.81 -15.21 15.77
C TYR A 9 -0.33 -14.24 14.69
N ARG A 10 -1.25 -13.41 14.18
CA ARG A 10 -1.01 -12.44 13.09
C ARG A 10 0.11 -11.42 13.37
N VAL A 11 0.46 -11.20 14.63
CA VAL A 11 1.57 -10.35 15.08
C VAL A 11 2.93 -10.91 14.61
N PHE A 12 3.07 -12.23 14.48
CA PHE A 12 4.33 -12.88 14.15
C PHE A 12 4.47 -13.26 12.66
N HIS A 13 3.36 -13.39 11.92
CA HIS A 13 3.40 -13.97 10.56
C HIS A 13 2.67 -13.21 9.45
N GLY A 14 2.01 -12.07 9.72
CA GLY A 14 1.22 -11.39 8.68
C GLY A 14 0.04 -12.26 8.21
N ASN A 15 -0.52 -11.98 7.04
CA ASN A 15 -1.64 -12.75 6.49
C ASN A 15 -1.09 -13.91 5.63
N PRO A 16 -1.15 -15.18 6.08
CA PRO A 16 -0.57 -16.31 5.34
C PRO A 16 -1.24 -16.56 3.98
N ALA A 17 -2.45 -16.04 3.76
CA ALA A 17 -3.13 -16.09 2.46
C ALA A 17 -2.59 -15.08 1.43
N ALA A 18 -1.86 -14.05 1.87
CA ALA A 18 -1.22 -13.05 1.00
C ALA A 18 0.30 -13.29 0.84
N ASP A 19 0.93 -13.89 1.85
CA ASP A 19 2.36 -14.20 1.86
C ASP A 19 2.59 -15.67 1.43
N SER A 20 2.31 -15.98 0.16
CA SER A 20 2.57 -17.32 -0.39
C SER A 20 4.07 -17.54 -0.68
N LEU A 21 4.62 -18.52 0.05
CA LEU A 21 5.71 -19.45 -0.29
C LEU A 21 7.17 -19.00 -0.50
N HIS A 22 7.54 -17.74 -0.78
CA HIS A 22 8.96 -17.42 -1.09
C HIS A 22 9.55 -16.13 -0.50
N GLY A 23 8.91 -15.49 0.48
CA GLY A 23 9.52 -14.35 1.19
C GLY A 23 10.77 -14.79 1.95
N ALA A 24 11.95 -14.36 1.50
CA ALA A 24 13.22 -14.67 2.17
C ALA A 24 13.17 -14.26 3.66
N PRO A 25 13.84 -14.98 4.57
CA PRO A 25 13.89 -14.65 5.99
C PRO A 25 14.49 -13.26 6.31
N HIS A 26 15.11 -12.60 5.33
CA HIS A 26 15.63 -11.23 5.42
C HIS A 26 14.62 -10.14 4.97
N ASP A 27 13.43 -10.51 4.50
CA ASP A 27 12.38 -9.57 4.07
C ASP A 27 11.52 -9.09 5.25
N GLN A 28 12.13 -9.02 6.43
CA GLN A 28 11.58 -8.42 7.64
C GLN A 28 11.71 -6.91 7.49
N PHE A 29 10.70 -6.26 6.93
CA PHE A 29 10.54 -4.82 7.11
C PHE A 29 9.79 -4.61 8.43
N PRO A 30 10.48 -4.27 9.54
CA PRO A 30 9.80 -3.68 10.68
C PRO A 30 9.09 -2.40 10.21
N CYS A 31 8.10 -1.91 10.96
CA CYS A 31 7.74 -0.50 10.88
C CYS A 31 9.01 0.28 11.27
N ILE A 32 9.84 0.68 10.30
CA ILE A 32 11.13 1.33 10.53
C ILE A 32 10.82 2.73 11.06
N LEU A 33 10.70 2.84 12.37
CA LEU A 33 10.60 4.13 13.08
C LEU A 33 11.96 4.82 13.20
N SER A 34 13.06 4.11 12.94
CA SER A 34 14.41 4.63 13.12
C SER A 34 15.28 4.39 11.89
N SER A 35 15.71 5.47 11.25
CA SER A 35 16.76 5.47 10.21
C SER A 35 18.11 4.93 10.71
N SER A 36 18.29 4.84 12.03
CA SER A 36 19.51 4.33 12.69
C SER A 36 19.66 2.80 12.65
N GLN A 37 18.59 2.04 12.40
CA GLN A 37 18.65 0.56 12.31
C GLN A 37 19.00 0.06 10.90
N VAL A 38 19.01 0.93 9.89
CA VAL A 38 19.68 0.64 8.62
C VAL A 38 21.17 0.69 8.91
N ALA A 39 21.70 -0.42 9.42
CA ALA A 39 23.11 -0.59 9.72
C ALA A 39 23.94 -0.08 8.53
N THR A 40 25.02 0.62 8.88
CA THR A 40 25.98 1.32 8.02
C THR A 40 26.75 0.42 7.03
N ALA A 41 26.21 -0.72 6.60
CA ALA A 41 26.92 -1.65 5.74
C ALA A 41 26.02 -2.36 4.72
N PRO A 42 25.66 -1.69 3.60
CA PRO A 42 25.44 -2.37 2.33
C PRO A 42 26.67 -2.28 1.42
N THR A 43 27.76 -1.58 1.79
CA THR A 43 28.81 -1.22 0.81
C THR A 43 29.65 -2.37 0.27
N ASP A 44 29.73 -3.52 0.96
CA ASP A 44 30.52 -4.66 0.49
C ASP A 44 29.74 -5.98 0.42
N LEU A 45 28.48 -6.04 0.86
CA LEU A 45 27.76 -7.33 0.92
C LEU A 45 27.51 -7.87 -0.49
N HIS A 46 26.94 -7.05 -1.40
CA HIS A 46 26.77 -7.42 -2.80
C HIS A 46 28.10 -7.74 -3.49
N VAL A 47 29.18 -7.04 -3.11
CA VAL A 47 30.54 -7.28 -3.65
C VAL A 47 31.09 -8.64 -3.20
N ARG A 48 30.91 -8.98 -1.93
CA ARG A 48 31.32 -10.27 -1.35
C ARG A 48 30.51 -11.43 -1.94
N GLU A 49 29.19 -11.27 -2.01
CA GLU A 49 28.30 -12.27 -2.62
C GLU A 49 28.63 -12.49 -4.10
N PHE A 50 28.86 -11.41 -4.85
CA PHE A 50 29.30 -11.50 -6.24
C PHE A 50 30.65 -12.23 -6.36
N ALA A 51 31.64 -11.89 -5.53
CA ALA A 51 32.94 -12.56 -5.55
C ALA A 51 32.84 -14.06 -5.23
N GLN A 52 31.98 -14.44 -4.29
CA GLN A 52 31.72 -15.85 -3.95
C GLN A 52 31.07 -16.60 -5.12
N LEU A 53 30.05 -16.01 -5.75
CA LEU A 53 29.39 -16.59 -6.93
C LEU A 53 30.35 -16.74 -8.10
N GLU A 54 31.17 -15.73 -8.38
CA GLU A 54 32.18 -15.78 -9.45
C GLU A 54 33.21 -16.90 -9.24
N VAL A 55 33.66 -17.11 -8.00
CA VAL A 55 34.59 -18.20 -7.67
C VAL A 55 33.93 -19.56 -7.90
N GLN A 56 32.67 -19.73 -7.49
CA GLN A 56 31.92 -20.96 -7.71
C GLN A 56 31.70 -21.24 -9.21
N VAL A 57 31.29 -20.24 -9.99
CA VAL A 57 31.09 -20.37 -11.44
C VAL A 57 32.39 -20.75 -12.13
N LYS A 58 33.51 -20.11 -11.80
CA LYS A 58 34.83 -20.45 -12.37
C LYS A 58 35.28 -21.86 -12.00
N ALA A 59 35.06 -22.28 -10.76
CA ALA A 59 35.39 -23.64 -10.33
C ALA A 59 34.61 -24.69 -11.13
N LEU A 60 33.31 -24.48 -11.33
CA LEU A 60 32.45 -25.36 -12.14
C LEU A 60 32.85 -25.35 -13.62
N GLN A 61 33.21 -24.20 -14.18
CA GLN A 61 33.70 -24.09 -15.57
C GLN A 61 35.03 -24.83 -15.77
N LEU A 62 35.97 -24.71 -14.83
CA LEU A 62 37.24 -25.44 -14.87
C LEU A 62 37.04 -26.96 -14.78
N GLN A 63 36.12 -27.42 -13.93
CA GLN A 63 35.75 -28.83 -13.84
C GLN A 63 35.14 -29.36 -15.14
N THR A 64 34.44 -28.51 -15.89
CA THR A 64 33.85 -28.85 -17.19
C THR A 64 34.91 -28.90 -18.28
N ALA A 65 35.83 -27.92 -18.31
CA ALA A 65 36.93 -27.86 -19.27
C ALA A 65 37.98 -28.99 -19.10
N GLN A 66 38.24 -29.43 -17.86
CA GLN A 66 39.23 -30.48 -17.58
C GLN A 66 38.71 -31.91 -17.82
N ARG A 67 37.39 -32.11 -18.01
CA ARG A 67 36.76 -33.45 -18.07
C ARG A 67 36.06 -33.78 -19.38
N HIS A 68 36.42 -33.11 -20.48
CA HIS A 68 35.87 -33.31 -21.83
C HIS A 68 35.92 -34.76 -22.39
N VAL A 69 36.42 -35.75 -21.65
CA VAL A 69 36.59 -37.15 -22.09
C VAL A 69 35.60 -38.14 -21.43
N LEU A 70 34.76 -37.76 -20.46
CA LEU A 70 33.86 -38.71 -19.76
C LEU A 70 32.38 -38.27 -19.66
N SER A 71 31.50 -39.01 -20.35
CA SER A 71 30.02 -39.11 -20.30
C SER A 71 29.18 -37.82 -20.34
N SER A 72 28.17 -37.78 -21.22
CA SER A 72 27.19 -36.67 -21.36
C SER A 72 26.46 -36.32 -20.07
N ALA A 73 26.19 -37.30 -19.20
CA ALA A 73 25.47 -37.11 -17.94
C ALA A 73 26.21 -36.19 -16.93
N VAL A 74 27.54 -36.19 -16.92
CA VAL A 74 28.34 -35.34 -16.03
C VAL A 74 28.37 -33.89 -16.56
N GLY A 75 28.35 -33.71 -17.88
CA GLY A 75 28.22 -32.39 -18.51
C GLY A 75 26.87 -31.72 -18.21
N ASP A 76 25.79 -32.48 -18.26
CA ASP A 76 24.44 -31.98 -17.96
C ASP A 76 24.25 -31.65 -16.47
N ALA A 77 24.83 -32.46 -15.56
CA ALA A 77 24.82 -32.17 -14.13
C ALA A 77 25.57 -30.86 -13.79
N ASN A 78 26.72 -30.63 -14.42
CA ASN A 78 27.48 -29.39 -14.25
C ASN A 78 26.74 -28.18 -14.85
N ALA A 79 26.03 -28.35 -15.97
CA ALA A 79 25.19 -27.30 -16.54
C ALA A 79 24.00 -26.94 -15.63
N GLY A 80 23.41 -27.94 -14.95
CA GLY A 80 22.40 -27.73 -13.92
C GLY A 80 22.93 -26.93 -12.73
N ALA A 81 24.11 -27.29 -12.21
CA ALA A 81 24.77 -26.56 -11.13
C ALA A 81 25.12 -25.11 -11.53
N LEU A 82 25.64 -24.90 -12.75
CA LEU A 82 25.89 -23.57 -13.28
C LEU A 82 24.60 -22.75 -13.41
N ALA A 83 23.52 -23.36 -13.89
CA ALA A 83 22.23 -22.70 -14.00
C ALA A 83 21.69 -22.27 -12.63
N GLU A 84 21.83 -23.10 -11.59
CA GLU A 84 21.49 -22.74 -10.21
C GLU A 84 22.35 -21.58 -9.69
N CYS A 85 23.68 -21.63 -9.89
CA CYS A 85 24.60 -20.54 -9.58
C CYS A 85 24.17 -19.22 -10.24
N PHE A 86 23.80 -19.23 -11.53
CA PHE A 86 23.31 -18.04 -12.22
C PHE A 86 21.96 -17.55 -11.67
N HIS A 87 21.06 -18.44 -11.23
CA HIS A 87 19.82 -18.00 -10.57
C HIS A 87 20.09 -17.22 -9.28
N PHE A 88 21.18 -17.50 -8.55
CA PHE A 88 21.57 -16.72 -7.38
C PHE A 88 22.02 -15.29 -7.71
N TYR A 89 22.51 -15.00 -8.93
CA TYR A 89 22.80 -13.62 -9.35
C TYR A 89 21.57 -12.73 -9.30
N ALA A 90 20.36 -13.28 -9.46
CA ALA A 90 19.12 -12.52 -9.33
C ALA A 90 18.98 -11.83 -7.96
N ARG A 91 19.57 -12.39 -6.89
CA ARG A 91 19.54 -11.83 -5.53
C ARG A 91 20.40 -10.56 -5.38
N LEU A 92 21.38 -10.38 -6.26
CA LEU A 92 22.24 -9.20 -6.26
C LEU A 92 21.50 -7.94 -6.75
N PHE A 93 20.43 -8.10 -7.55
CA PHE A 93 19.66 -6.99 -8.14
C PHE A 93 18.59 -6.46 -7.18
N THR A 94 19.06 -5.76 -6.15
CA THR A 94 18.25 -5.11 -5.11
C THR A 94 18.09 -3.61 -5.38
N VAL A 95 17.23 -2.92 -4.63
CA VAL A 95 17.10 -1.45 -4.67
C VAL A 95 18.42 -0.75 -4.38
N GLU A 96 19.29 -1.37 -3.57
CA GLU A 96 20.61 -0.84 -3.23
C GLU A 96 21.60 -0.97 -4.39
N SER A 97 21.63 -2.13 -5.05
CA SER A 97 22.47 -2.32 -6.25
C SER A 97 22.06 -1.40 -7.40
N PHE A 98 20.80 -0.96 -7.45
CA PHE A 98 20.26 -0.09 -8.50
C PHE A 98 21.02 1.24 -8.60
N VAL A 99 21.56 1.72 -7.48
CA VAL A 99 22.32 2.98 -7.41
C VAL A 99 23.82 2.78 -7.67
N TRP A 100 24.28 1.55 -7.98
CA TRP A 100 25.70 1.22 -8.24
C TRP A 100 25.96 0.89 -9.71
N PRO A 101 26.13 1.89 -10.59
CA PRO A 101 26.32 1.63 -12.01
C PRO A 101 27.59 0.81 -12.31
N ASP A 102 28.69 1.01 -11.57
CA ASP A 102 29.94 0.24 -11.76
C ASP A 102 29.76 -1.25 -11.42
N PHE A 103 29.06 -1.55 -10.32
CA PHE A 103 28.74 -2.91 -9.92
C PHE A 103 27.83 -3.58 -10.95
N LEU A 104 26.76 -2.90 -11.35
CA LEU A 104 25.84 -3.40 -12.36
C LEU A 104 26.54 -3.64 -13.70
N ALA A 105 27.43 -2.75 -14.11
CA ALA A 105 28.22 -2.93 -15.32
C ALA A 105 29.13 -4.17 -15.22
N ALA A 106 29.86 -4.33 -14.13
CA ALA A 106 30.73 -5.50 -13.92
C ALA A 106 29.94 -6.83 -13.92
N VAL A 107 28.84 -6.89 -13.17
CA VAL A 107 27.98 -8.08 -13.05
C VAL A 107 27.34 -8.43 -14.40
N CYS A 108 26.74 -7.45 -15.08
CA CYS A 108 26.11 -7.66 -16.39
C CYS A 108 27.14 -8.07 -17.44
N THR A 109 28.32 -7.44 -17.49
CA THR A 109 29.37 -7.83 -18.44
C THR A 109 29.81 -9.28 -18.21
N LYS A 110 30.02 -9.70 -16.96
CA LYS A 110 30.40 -11.08 -16.63
C LYS A 110 29.32 -12.09 -17.01
N LEU A 111 28.05 -11.78 -16.75
CA LEU A 111 26.94 -12.64 -17.16
C LEU A 111 26.86 -12.77 -18.69
N VAL A 112 27.07 -11.70 -19.45
CA VAL A 112 27.09 -11.76 -20.92
C VAL A 112 28.32 -12.50 -21.44
N GLU A 113 29.49 -12.31 -20.82
CA GLU A 113 30.69 -13.10 -21.13
C GLU A 113 30.42 -14.61 -20.96
N HIS A 114 29.80 -15.00 -19.84
CA HIS A 114 29.42 -16.39 -19.59
C HIS A 114 28.35 -16.91 -20.55
N PHE A 115 27.40 -16.06 -20.96
CA PHE A 115 26.41 -16.39 -21.98
C PHE A 115 27.07 -16.68 -23.33
N ALA A 116 27.99 -15.81 -23.76
CA ALA A 116 28.69 -15.92 -25.04
C ALA A 116 29.65 -17.11 -25.09
N ALA A 117 30.27 -17.46 -23.96
CA ALA A 117 31.19 -18.59 -23.85
C ALA A 117 30.50 -19.96 -23.68
N SER A 118 29.23 -19.98 -23.28
CA SER A 118 28.49 -21.23 -23.02
C SER A 118 27.85 -21.78 -24.30
N GLU A 119 28.10 -23.05 -24.62
CA GLU A 119 27.37 -23.78 -25.67
C GLU A 119 26.11 -24.47 -25.13
N ASN A 120 25.92 -24.53 -23.81
CA ASN A 120 24.77 -25.19 -23.18
C ASN A 120 23.56 -24.25 -23.06
N VAL A 121 22.42 -24.70 -23.61
CA VAL A 121 21.14 -23.96 -23.67
C VAL A 121 20.56 -23.70 -22.27
N ILE A 122 20.73 -24.60 -21.30
CA ILE A 122 20.20 -24.45 -19.94
C ILE A 122 20.88 -23.27 -19.23
N VAL A 123 22.20 -23.16 -19.38
CA VAL A 123 23.00 -22.05 -18.83
C VAL A 123 22.62 -20.73 -19.51
N GLN A 124 22.54 -20.70 -20.84
CA GLN A 124 22.10 -19.52 -21.59
C GLN A 124 20.69 -19.07 -21.16
N SER A 125 19.75 -20.01 -21.00
CA SER A 125 18.39 -19.73 -20.55
C SER A 125 18.35 -19.19 -19.11
N ALA A 126 19.17 -19.73 -18.20
CA ALA A 126 19.27 -19.24 -16.83
C ALA A 126 19.74 -17.78 -16.79
N ILE A 127 20.76 -17.42 -17.59
CA ILE A 127 21.25 -16.04 -17.68
C ILE A 127 20.18 -15.11 -18.27
N VAL A 128 19.46 -15.52 -19.31
CA VAL A 128 18.34 -14.74 -19.87
C VAL A 128 17.27 -14.46 -18.82
N LYS A 129 16.91 -15.45 -17.98
CA LYS A 129 15.97 -15.26 -16.87
C LYS A 129 16.46 -14.25 -15.84
N VAL A 130 17.76 -14.20 -15.56
CA VAL A 130 18.35 -13.17 -14.68
C VAL A 130 18.18 -11.77 -15.30
N PHE A 131 18.47 -11.60 -16.58
CA PHE A 131 18.29 -10.33 -17.28
C PHE A 131 16.84 -9.88 -17.38
N GLN A 132 15.90 -10.82 -17.61
CA GLN A 132 14.46 -10.52 -17.60
C GLN A 132 13.99 -10.02 -16.23
N ARG A 133 14.55 -10.58 -15.15
CA ARG A 133 14.32 -10.11 -13.78
C ARG A 133 15.00 -8.78 -13.48
N ALA A 134 16.19 -8.55 -14.01
CA ALA A 134 17.01 -7.37 -13.73
C ALA A 134 16.84 -6.23 -14.75
N LYS A 135 15.82 -6.26 -15.63
CA LYS A 135 15.63 -5.30 -16.74
C LYS A 135 15.81 -3.84 -16.30
N ALA A 136 15.25 -3.49 -15.14
CA ALA A 136 15.33 -2.14 -14.59
C ALA A 136 16.76 -1.75 -14.18
N HIS A 137 17.51 -2.67 -13.58
CA HIS A 137 18.92 -2.47 -13.21
C HIS A 137 19.83 -2.45 -14.44
N VAL A 138 19.57 -3.27 -15.44
CA VAL A 138 20.34 -3.29 -16.69
C VAL A 138 20.27 -1.93 -17.39
N ALA A 139 19.11 -1.26 -17.36
CA ALA A 139 18.97 0.10 -17.89
C ALA A 139 19.85 1.15 -17.18
N GLN A 140 20.41 0.86 -16.00
CA GLN A 140 21.30 1.74 -15.23
C GLN A 140 22.79 1.53 -15.53
N VAL A 141 23.14 0.63 -16.46
CA VAL A 141 24.53 0.37 -16.86
C VAL A 141 25.06 1.51 -17.72
N ASN A 142 26.26 2.01 -17.40
CA ASN A 142 26.83 3.17 -18.08
C ASN A 142 27.55 2.86 -19.40
N ASP A 143 28.15 1.67 -19.53
CA ASP A 143 28.97 1.30 -20.70
C ASP A 143 28.35 0.10 -21.44
N ALA A 144 27.59 0.40 -22.50
CA ALA A 144 26.95 -0.59 -23.35
C ALA A 144 27.92 -1.34 -24.27
N SER A 145 29.07 -0.73 -24.61
CA SER A 145 29.97 -1.24 -25.65
C SER A 145 30.55 -2.62 -25.32
N LYS A 146 30.82 -2.86 -24.03
CA LYS A 146 31.34 -4.14 -23.54
C LYS A 146 30.30 -5.24 -23.51
N LEU A 147 29.04 -4.92 -23.28
CA LEU A 147 27.95 -5.90 -23.38
C LEU A 147 27.75 -6.32 -24.83
N VAL A 148 27.71 -5.33 -25.74
CA VAL A 148 27.54 -5.54 -27.18
C VAL A 148 28.60 -6.46 -27.76
N GLY A 149 29.87 -6.22 -27.44
CA GLY A 149 30.99 -6.98 -28.01
C GLY A 149 30.87 -8.50 -27.84
N HIS A 150 30.23 -8.95 -26.74
CA HIS A 150 30.00 -10.37 -26.47
C HIS A 150 28.71 -10.92 -27.11
N LEU A 151 27.77 -10.06 -27.54
CA LEU A 151 26.47 -10.47 -28.10
C LEU A 151 26.47 -10.65 -29.63
N VAL A 152 27.39 -10.00 -30.35
CA VAL A 152 27.42 -10.03 -31.83
C VAL A 152 27.63 -11.45 -32.37
N SER A 153 28.53 -12.23 -31.75
CA SER A 153 28.82 -13.61 -32.16
C SER A 153 27.62 -14.56 -31.96
N PRO A 154 27.01 -14.64 -30.76
CA PRO A 154 25.78 -15.41 -30.54
C PRO A 154 24.60 -14.99 -31.43
N LEU A 155 24.46 -13.69 -31.72
CA LEU A 155 23.36 -13.17 -32.54
C LEU A 155 23.46 -13.60 -34.01
N THR A 156 24.69 -13.71 -34.53
CA THR A 156 24.98 -14.10 -35.92
C THR A 156 25.31 -15.58 -36.06
N HIS A 157 25.03 -16.39 -35.04
CA HIS A 157 25.38 -17.81 -35.01
C HIS A 157 24.78 -18.56 -36.21
N LYS A 158 25.64 -19.20 -37.01
CA LYS A 158 25.27 -19.74 -38.33
C LYS A 158 24.30 -20.92 -38.25
N THR A 159 24.47 -21.81 -37.28
CA THR A 159 23.77 -23.12 -37.22
C THR A 159 22.72 -23.22 -36.09
N SER A 160 23.02 -22.78 -34.87
CA SER A 160 22.11 -22.83 -33.72
C SER A 160 21.00 -21.77 -33.76
N VAL A 161 19.76 -22.19 -34.05
CA VAL A 161 18.56 -21.33 -33.97
C VAL A 161 18.26 -20.95 -32.51
N THR A 162 18.38 -21.89 -31.57
CA THR A 162 18.09 -21.69 -30.15
C THR A 162 18.98 -20.64 -29.50
N THR A 163 20.28 -20.63 -29.83
CA THR A 163 21.21 -19.60 -29.35
C THR A 163 20.86 -18.22 -29.88
N ARG A 164 20.44 -18.10 -31.16
CA ARG A 164 19.94 -16.83 -31.70
C ARG A 164 18.65 -16.38 -31.02
N THR A 165 17.71 -17.30 -30.77
CA THR A 165 16.46 -17.03 -30.04
C THR A 165 16.74 -16.50 -28.63
N LEU A 166 17.61 -17.17 -27.85
CA LEU A 166 17.98 -16.72 -26.51
C LEU A 166 18.73 -15.39 -26.53
N THR A 167 19.58 -15.16 -27.54
CA THR A 167 20.29 -13.88 -27.71
C THR A 167 19.31 -12.74 -28.02
N LEU A 168 18.29 -12.97 -28.86
CA LEU A 168 17.22 -11.99 -29.12
C LEU A 168 16.40 -11.68 -27.86
N GLN A 169 16.06 -12.71 -27.07
CA GLN A 169 15.39 -12.52 -25.78
C GLN A 169 16.25 -11.71 -24.80
N LEU A 170 17.57 -11.95 -24.77
CA LEU A 170 18.52 -11.18 -23.96
C LEU A 170 18.57 -9.71 -24.41
N VAL A 171 18.70 -9.46 -25.72
CA VAL A 171 18.69 -8.12 -26.32
C VAL A 171 17.42 -7.34 -25.99
N ALA A 172 16.26 -8.01 -25.95
CA ALA A 172 14.98 -7.40 -25.59
C ALA A 172 14.96 -6.81 -24.15
N THR A 173 15.87 -7.23 -23.27
CA THR A 173 15.96 -6.74 -21.88
C THR A 173 16.79 -5.45 -21.75
N MET A 174 17.57 -5.06 -22.76
CA MET A 174 18.49 -3.92 -22.66
C MET A 174 18.36 -2.90 -23.81
N PRO A 175 17.13 -2.51 -24.22
CA PRO A 175 16.94 -1.68 -25.40
C PRO A 175 17.59 -0.29 -25.26
N SER A 176 17.59 0.32 -24.07
CA SER A 176 18.19 1.64 -23.81
C SER A 176 19.70 1.69 -23.99
N LEU A 177 20.39 0.57 -23.75
CA LEU A 177 21.84 0.45 -23.94
C LEU A 177 22.22 0.29 -25.41
N LEU A 178 21.34 -0.34 -26.19
CA LEU A 178 21.59 -0.79 -27.56
C LEU A 178 21.03 0.15 -28.64
N VAL A 179 20.45 1.29 -28.24
CA VAL A 179 19.81 2.28 -29.13
C VAL A 179 20.74 2.76 -30.25
N ARG A 180 22.05 2.81 -30.01
CA ARG A 180 23.04 3.33 -30.97
C ARG A 180 23.64 2.27 -31.88
N ASP A 181 23.36 0.98 -31.64
CA ASP A 181 23.94 -0.11 -32.42
C ASP A 181 23.05 -0.49 -33.61
N THR A 182 23.47 -0.07 -34.80
CA THR A 182 22.76 -0.37 -36.05
C THR A 182 22.85 -1.84 -36.46
N THR A 183 23.89 -2.57 -36.02
CA THR A 183 24.07 -3.98 -36.38
C THR A 183 23.03 -4.85 -35.69
N VAL A 184 22.78 -4.62 -34.39
CA VAL A 184 21.74 -5.30 -33.63
C VAL A 184 20.36 -4.99 -34.20
N GLN A 185 20.10 -3.73 -34.56
CA GLN A 185 18.82 -3.31 -35.17
C GLN A 185 18.55 -4.02 -36.49
N GLN A 186 19.55 -4.07 -37.38
CA GLN A 186 19.44 -4.79 -38.66
C GLN A 186 19.20 -6.28 -38.47
N GLN A 187 19.86 -6.90 -37.47
CA GLN A 187 19.61 -8.30 -37.14
C GLN A 187 18.19 -8.53 -36.62
N ILE A 188 17.67 -7.68 -35.72
CA ILE A 188 16.28 -7.79 -35.26
C ILE A 188 15.31 -7.74 -36.45
N ILE A 189 15.47 -6.75 -37.35
CA ILE A 189 14.63 -6.61 -38.56
C ILE A 189 14.71 -7.85 -39.45
N ALA A 190 15.93 -8.37 -39.70
CA ALA A 190 16.12 -9.58 -40.48
C ALA A 190 15.43 -10.80 -39.84
N LYS A 191 15.47 -10.92 -38.51
CA LYS A 191 14.90 -12.04 -37.76
C LYS A 191 13.38 -11.96 -37.55
N LEU A 192 12.75 -10.80 -37.73
CA LEU A 192 11.28 -10.72 -37.91
C LEU A 192 10.79 -11.51 -39.13
N ALA A 193 11.70 -11.87 -40.04
CA ALA A 193 11.44 -12.77 -41.17
C ALA A 193 12.03 -14.17 -41.06
N ALA A 194 12.44 -14.60 -39.86
CA ALA A 194 12.84 -15.98 -39.64
C ALA A 194 11.70 -16.98 -39.92
N ASN A 195 12.08 -18.14 -40.47
CA ASN A 195 11.16 -19.27 -40.70
C ASN A 195 10.78 -19.97 -39.40
N ASP A 196 11.71 -20.00 -38.43
CA ASP A 196 11.47 -20.57 -37.11
C ASP A 196 10.51 -19.69 -36.29
N HIS A 197 9.55 -20.33 -35.62
CA HIS A 197 8.52 -19.61 -34.87
C HIS A 197 9.08 -18.92 -33.62
N ASP A 198 9.95 -19.60 -32.88
CA ASP A 198 10.49 -19.10 -31.61
C ASP A 198 11.50 -17.98 -31.85
N GLU A 199 12.37 -18.12 -32.87
CA GLU A 199 13.30 -17.07 -33.29
C GLU A 199 12.55 -15.79 -33.70
N ARG A 200 11.44 -15.94 -34.44
CA ARG A 200 10.58 -14.81 -34.84
C ARG A 200 9.87 -14.18 -33.65
N LEU A 201 9.33 -14.96 -32.71
CA LEU A 201 8.70 -14.43 -31.50
C LEU A 201 9.69 -13.64 -30.63
N ALA A 202 10.92 -14.14 -30.48
CA ALA A 202 11.97 -13.43 -29.77
C ALA A 202 12.35 -12.12 -30.49
N ALA A 203 12.40 -12.12 -31.83
CA ALA A 203 12.62 -10.91 -32.62
C ALA A 203 11.48 -9.90 -32.47
N VAL A 204 10.22 -10.36 -32.42
CA VAL A 204 9.04 -9.51 -32.15
C VAL A 204 9.16 -8.87 -30.76
N GLN A 205 9.54 -9.65 -29.74
CA GLN A 205 9.74 -9.14 -28.39
C GLN A 205 10.85 -8.08 -28.35
N ALA A 206 11.98 -8.33 -29.01
CA ALA A 206 13.07 -7.36 -29.13
C ALA A 206 12.62 -6.09 -29.89
N ALA A 207 11.93 -6.23 -31.03
CA ALA A 207 11.41 -5.09 -31.79
C ALA A 207 10.45 -4.23 -30.94
N SER A 208 9.54 -4.86 -30.19
CA SER A 208 8.62 -4.17 -29.29
C SER A 208 9.32 -3.33 -28.22
N ALA A 209 10.48 -3.78 -27.74
CA ALA A 209 11.29 -3.07 -26.75
C ALA A 209 12.06 -1.88 -27.34
N PHE A 210 12.48 -1.96 -28.61
CA PHE A 210 13.26 -0.91 -29.29
C PHE A 210 12.41 0.19 -29.93
N MET A 211 11.21 -0.15 -30.45
CA MET A 211 10.34 0.81 -31.13
C MET A 211 10.10 2.10 -30.34
N PRO A 212 9.81 2.09 -29.02
CA PRO A 212 9.61 3.32 -28.25
C PRO A 212 10.78 4.31 -28.33
N LEU A 213 12.01 3.83 -28.51
CA LEU A 213 13.25 4.61 -28.40
C LEU A 213 13.76 5.20 -29.73
N LEU A 214 13.37 4.65 -30.88
CA LEU A 214 13.97 4.98 -32.19
C LEU A 214 12.91 5.16 -33.29
N SER A 215 12.81 6.38 -33.84
CA SER A 215 11.84 6.71 -34.90
C SER A 215 12.18 6.05 -36.26
N ALA A 216 13.46 5.97 -36.63
CA ALA A 216 13.88 5.32 -37.89
C ALA A 216 13.54 3.82 -37.89
N PHE A 217 13.82 3.14 -36.77
CA PHE A 217 13.50 1.72 -36.58
C PHE A 217 11.99 1.44 -36.67
N ARG A 218 11.13 2.33 -36.17
CA ARG A 218 9.66 2.21 -36.32
C ARG A 218 9.24 2.16 -37.79
N LYS A 219 9.80 3.03 -38.64
CA LYS A 219 9.47 3.09 -40.07
C LYS A 219 9.84 1.79 -40.79
N ASP A 220 11.01 1.24 -40.48
CA ASP A 220 11.47 -0.04 -41.06
C ASP A 220 10.57 -1.21 -40.63
N VAL A 221 10.19 -1.27 -39.35
CA VAL A 221 9.26 -2.28 -38.83
C VAL A 221 7.87 -2.13 -39.45
N LEU A 222 7.36 -0.90 -39.61
CA LEU A 222 6.07 -0.63 -40.25
C LEU A 222 6.09 -1.10 -41.71
N ALA A 223 7.10 -0.71 -42.47
CA ALA A 223 7.26 -1.09 -43.87
C ALA A 223 7.37 -2.63 -44.05
N LEU A 224 8.08 -3.31 -43.16
CA LEU A 224 8.16 -4.78 -43.17
C LEU A 224 6.82 -5.44 -42.82
N SER A 225 6.11 -4.90 -41.82
CA SER A 225 4.85 -5.45 -41.33
C SER A 225 3.72 -5.31 -42.36
N LEU A 226 3.67 -4.20 -43.10
CA LEU A 226 2.67 -3.98 -44.16
C LEU A 226 2.93 -4.83 -45.42
N LYS A 227 4.19 -5.20 -45.70
CA LYS A 227 4.55 -6.05 -46.86
C LYS A 227 4.19 -7.53 -46.69
N LYS A 228 4.14 -8.03 -45.45
CA LYS A 228 3.92 -9.45 -45.17
C LYS A 228 2.46 -9.75 -44.92
N THR A 229 1.88 -10.68 -45.65
CA THR A 229 0.48 -11.12 -45.49
C THR A 229 0.18 -11.91 -44.20
N THR A 230 1.09 -11.96 -43.22
CA THR A 230 0.95 -12.78 -42.01
C THR A 230 0.55 -11.95 -40.78
N THR A 231 -0.39 -12.46 -39.96
CA THR A 231 -0.83 -11.82 -38.71
C THR A 231 0.20 -11.80 -37.58
N GLY A 232 1.31 -12.53 -37.73
CA GLY A 232 2.36 -12.66 -36.70
C GLY A 232 3.03 -11.34 -36.31
N LEU A 233 2.98 -10.32 -37.16
CA LEU A 233 3.56 -8.98 -36.89
C LEU A 233 2.51 -7.94 -36.47
N CYS A 234 1.22 -8.26 -36.45
CA CYS A 234 0.15 -7.31 -36.09
C CYS A 234 0.33 -6.70 -34.70
N CYS A 235 0.94 -7.42 -33.77
CA CYS A 235 1.23 -6.92 -32.42
C CYS A 235 2.25 -5.75 -32.39
N LEU A 236 3.06 -5.56 -33.43
CA LEU A 236 4.02 -4.46 -33.52
C LEU A 236 3.42 -3.19 -34.12
N LEU A 237 2.35 -3.32 -34.91
CA LEU A 237 1.74 -2.22 -35.67
C LEU A 237 1.34 -1.02 -34.80
N PRO A 238 0.68 -1.17 -33.63
CA PRO A 238 0.31 -0.03 -32.79
C PRO A 238 1.50 0.79 -32.28
N GLY A 239 2.68 0.16 -32.11
CA GLY A 239 3.90 0.84 -31.68
C GLY A 239 4.77 1.37 -32.81
N ALA A 240 4.54 0.92 -34.05
CA ALA A 240 5.31 1.31 -35.23
C ALA A 240 4.76 2.58 -35.91
N VAL A 241 3.45 2.84 -35.75
CA VAL A 241 2.78 4.00 -36.33
C VAL A 241 3.15 5.29 -35.60
N SER A 242 3.37 6.37 -36.35
CA SER A 242 3.75 7.68 -35.80
C SER A 242 2.81 8.82 -36.20
N SER A 243 1.91 8.61 -37.16
CA SER A 243 0.94 9.61 -37.63
C SER A 243 -0.47 9.04 -37.77
N SER A 244 -1.48 9.92 -37.79
CA SER A 244 -2.89 9.52 -37.97
C SER A 244 -3.16 8.88 -39.33
N VAL A 245 -2.47 9.33 -40.39
CA VAL A 245 -2.59 8.76 -41.75
C VAL A 245 -2.03 7.33 -41.80
N GLU A 246 -0.83 7.12 -41.23
CA GLU A 246 -0.26 5.78 -41.07
C GLU A 246 -1.16 4.89 -40.22
N ALA A 247 -1.78 5.44 -39.16
CA ALA A 247 -2.70 4.70 -38.30
C ALA A 247 -3.92 4.21 -39.08
N GLN A 248 -4.54 5.07 -39.91
CA GLN A 248 -5.68 4.71 -40.75
C GLN A 248 -5.32 3.65 -41.79
N GLN A 249 -4.20 3.83 -42.50
CA GLN A 249 -3.74 2.85 -43.49
C GLN A 249 -3.48 1.48 -42.83
N THR A 250 -2.84 1.48 -41.67
CA THR A 250 -2.51 0.27 -40.92
C THR A 250 -3.76 -0.40 -40.34
N TRP A 251 -4.74 0.40 -39.91
CA TRP A 251 -6.03 -0.10 -39.45
C TRP A 251 -6.79 -0.80 -40.59
N SER A 252 -6.90 -0.15 -41.76
CA SER A 252 -7.53 -0.75 -42.94
C SER A 252 -6.85 -2.04 -43.38
N TYR A 253 -5.52 -2.07 -43.33
CA TYR A 253 -4.75 -3.29 -43.57
C TYR A 253 -5.10 -4.42 -42.59
N CYS A 254 -5.23 -4.12 -41.29
CA CYS A 254 -5.65 -5.12 -40.30
C CYS A 254 -7.09 -5.59 -40.52
N ALA A 255 -7.98 -4.72 -40.97
CA ALA A 255 -9.35 -5.07 -41.34
C ALA A 255 -9.39 -6.02 -42.54
N GLU A 256 -8.59 -5.74 -43.59
CA GLU A 256 -8.44 -6.66 -44.73
C GLU A 256 -7.90 -8.04 -44.31
N LEU A 257 -6.93 -8.08 -43.38
CA LEU A 257 -6.44 -9.35 -42.85
C LEU A 257 -7.53 -10.08 -42.06
N TYR A 258 -8.32 -9.36 -41.24
CA TYR A 258 -9.42 -9.94 -40.48
C TYR A 258 -10.48 -10.58 -41.40
N GLU A 259 -10.84 -9.93 -42.51
CA GLU A 259 -11.81 -10.48 -43.47
C GLU A 259 -11.25 -11.71 -44.23
N ARG A 260 -9.95 -11.73 -44.51
CA ARG A 260 -9.31 -12.83 -45.26
C ARG A 260 -9.08 -14.08 -44.42
N PHE A 261 -8.89 -13.96 -43.11
CA PHE A 261 -8.53 -15.10 -42.25
C PHE A 261 -9.74 -15.73 -41.54
N VAL A 262 -9.93 -17.02 -41.79
CA VAL A 262 -10.98 -17.82 -41.17
C VAL A 262 -10.63 -18.20 -39.72
N ASP A 263 -9.35 -18.26 -39.36
CA ASP A 263 -8.90 -18.74 -38.04
C ASP A 263 -9.05 -17.72 -36.91
N ASP A 264 -9.48 -18.21 -35.74
CA ASP A 264 -9.69 -17.42 -34.51
C ASP A 264 -8.42 -16.65 -34.09
N LYS A 265 -7.23 -17.25 -34.24
CA LYS A 265 -5.97 -16.66 -33.76
C LYS A 265 -5.58 -15.42 -34.56
N SER A 266 -5.67 -15.50 -35.88
CA SER A 266 -5.41 -14.37 -36.78
C SER A 266 -6.46 -13.27 -36.61
N ALA A 267 -7.74 -13.62 -36.49
CA ALA A 267 -8.81 -12.65 -36.23
C ALA A 267 -8.57 -11.88 -34.90
N VAL A 268 -8.24 -12.61 -33.82
CA VAL A 268 -7.90 -12.02 -32.51
C VAL A 268 -6.67 -11.11 -32.60
N ALA A 269 -5.63 -11.49 -33.35
CA ALA A 269 -4.43 -10.67 -33.52
C ALA A 269 -4.72 -9.37 -34.28
N SER A 270 -5.51 -9.43 -35.36
CA SER A 270 -5.93 -8.26 -36.13
C SER A 270 -6.82 -7.33 -35.31
N ILE A 271 -7.82 -7.86 -34.60
CA ILE A 271 -8.71 -7.06 -33.74
C ILE A 271 -7.93 -6.39 -32.62
N ARG A 272 -7.01 -7.11 -31.97
CA ARG A 272 -6.14 -6.52 -30.95
C ARG A 272 -5.34 -5.33 -31.51
N ALA A 273 -4.75 -5.48 -32.69
CA ALA A 273 -4.00 -4.41 -33.34
C ALA A 273 -4.90 -3.22 -33.68
N MET A 274 -6.09 -3.46 -34.26
CA MET A 274 -7.08 -2.43 -34.56
C MET A 274 -7.52 -1.67 -33.30
N THR A 275 -7.88 -2.37 -32.22
CA THR A 275 -8.28 -1.71 -30.96
C THR A 275 -7.15 -0.91 -30.33
N MET A 276 -5.91 -1.40 -30.36
CA MET A 276 -4.75 -0.66 -29.84
C MET A 276 -4.39 0.56 -30.70
N LEU A 277 -4.59 0.49 -32.02
CA LEU A 277 -4.46 1.66 -32.90
C LEU A 277 -5.55 2.69 -32.60
N THR A 278 -6.79 2.26 -32.45
CA THR A 278 -7.91 3.13 -32.07
C THR A 278 -7.70 3.77 -30.71
N ALA A 279 -7.16 3.03 -29.74
CA ALA A 279 -6.78 3.54 -28.43
C ALA A 279 -5.75 4.69 -28.51
N SER A 280 -4.77 4.59 -29.42
CA SER A 280 -3.74 5.62 -29.61
C SER A 280 -4.21 6.81 -30.45
N PHE A 281 -5.20 6.62 -31.34
CA PHE A 281 -5.72 7.65 -32.25
C PHE A 281 -7.27 7.66 -32.27
N PRO A 282 -7.92 8.00 -31.14
CA PRO A 282 -9.37 7.86 -30.99
C PRO A 282 -10.16 8.72 -31.99
N GLY A 283 -9.85 10.01 -32.13
CA GLY A 283 -10.63 10.94 -32.97
C GLY A 283 -10.86 10.51 -34.42
N LEU A 284 -9.92 9.79 -35.06
CA LEU A 284 -10.09 9.32 -36.44
C LEU A 284 -10.62 7.88 -36.52
N LEU A 285 -10.15 6.99 -35.65
CA LEU A 285 -10.37 5.56 -35.80
C LEU A 285 -11.58 5.04 -35.02
N LEU A 286 -12.12 5.79 -34.06
CA LEU A 286 -13.25 5.36 -33.24
C LEU A 286 -14.52 5.09 -34.08
N PRO A 287 -14.89 5.91 -35.09
CA PRO A 287 -16.04 5.61 -35.96
C PRO A 287 -15.85 4.33 -36.78
N MET A 288 -14.63 4.09 -37.30
CA MET A 288 -14.30 2.87 -38.02
C MET A 288 -14.36 1.65 -37.08
N HIS A 289 -13.88 1.82 -35.85
CA HIS A 289 -13.92 0.76 -34.84
C HIS A 289 -15.34 0.48 -34.35
N GLN A 290 -16.23 1.47 -34.30
CA GLN A 290 -17.66 1.25 -34.03
C GLN A 290 -18.27 0.28 -35.04
N GLN A 291 -18.02 0.48 -36.33
CA GLN A 291 -18.53 -0.40 -37.39
C GLN A 291 -18.00 -1.83 -37.21
N LEU A 292 -16.71 -1.98 -36.88
CA LEU A 292 -16.11 -3.27 -36.56
C LEU A 292 -16.80 -3.94 -35.36
N LEU A 293 -17.04 -3.22 -34.26
CA LEU A 293 -17.71 -3.78 -33.08
C LEU A 293 -19.12 -4.28 -33.41
N HIS A 294 -19.90 -3.51 -34.18
CA HIS A 294 -21.23 -3.92 -34.62
C HIS A 294 -21.18 -5.16 -35.53
N HIS A 295 -20.21 -5.20 -36.46
CA HIS A 295 -20.01 -6.33 -37.34
C HIS A 295 -19.61 -7.59 -36.56
N VAL A 296 -18.58 -7.50 -35.71
CA VAL A 296 -18.07 -8.67 -34.95
C VAL A 296 -19.12 -9.20 -33.98
N ILE A 297 -19.80 -8.32 -33.23
CA ILE A 297 -20.76 -8.77 -32.21
C ILE A 297 -22.06 -9.27 -32.84
N GLY A 298 -22.52 -8.65 -33.94
CA GLY A 298 -23.79 -9.00 -34.58
C GLY A 298 -23.71 -10.11 -35.64
N HIS A 299 -22.56 -10.27 -36.31
CA HIS A 299 -22.47 -11.07 -37.54
C HIS A 299 -21.35 -12.13 -37.54
N ASP A 300 -20.31 -12.00 -36.71
CA ASP A 300 -19.23 -13.02 -36.67
C ASP A 300 -19.71 -14.28 -35.92
N PRO A 301 -19.69 -15.48 -36.53
CA PRO A 301 -20.12 -16.72 -35.85
C PRO A 301 -19.16 -17.19 -34.74
N ARG A 302 -17.95 -16.65 -34.66
CA ARG A 302 -16.88 -17.11 -33.75
C ARG A 302 -17.03 -16.48 -32.36
N VAL A 303 -17.62 -17.22 -31.44
CA VAL A 303 -17.79 -16.83 -30.01
C VAL A 303 -16.47 -16.39 -29.36
N THR A 304 -15.34 -17.04 -29.69
CA THR A 304 -14.02 -16.68 -29.17
C THR A 304 -13.63 -15.25 -29.57
N VAL A 305 -13.88 -14.89 -30.82
CA VAL A 305 -13.57 -13.58 -31.39
C VAL A 305 -14.50 -12.53 -30.80
N GLN A 306 -15.81 -12.77 -30.77
CA GLN A 306 -16.79 -11.89 -30.12
C GLN A 306 -16.41 -11.57 -28.65
N ASN A 307 -16.09 -12.61 -27.88
CA ASN A 307 -15.70 -12.46 -26.49
C ASN A 307 -14.37 -11.69 -26.33
N PHE A 308 -13.37 -12.00 -27.16
CA PHE A 308 -12.08 -11.32 -27.13
C PHE A 308 -12.21 -9.83 -27.50
N THR A 309 -13.04 -9.50 -28.48
CA THR A 309 -13.31 -8.13 -28.91
C THR A 309 -13.79 -7.28 -27.74
N LEU A 310 -14.78 -7.75 -26.96
CA LEU A 310 -15.26 -7.04 -25.77
C LEU A 310 -14.19 -6.85 -24.70
N LEU A 311 -13.35 -7.88 -24.47
CA LEU A 311 -12.25 -7.79 -23.51
C LEU A 311 -11.20 -6.77 -23.93
N VAL A 312 -10.83 -6.73 -25.21
CA VAL A 312 -9.83 -5.77 -25.70
C VAL A 312 -10.38 -4.35 -25.77
N SER A 313 -11.69 -4.18 -26.04
CA SER A 313 -12.36 -2.87 -26.00
C SER A 313 -12.29 -2.18 -24.64
N GLN A 314 -12.04 -2.92 -23.55
CA GLN A 314 -11.76 -2.30 -22.24
C GLN A 314 -10.56 -1.35 -22.29
N ARG A 315 -9.61 -1.55 -23.22
CA ARG A 315 -8.47 -0.64 -23.41
C ARG A 315 -8.87 0.74 -23.93
N LEU A 316 -10.04 0.89 -24.54
CA LEU A 316 -10.55 2.18 -25.01
C LEU A 316 -11.02 3.07 -23.85
N VAL A 317 -11.37 2.48 -22.69
CA VAL A 317 -11.87 3.23 -21.53
C VAL A 317 -10.69 3.73 -20.68
N GLY A 318 -10.65 5.05 -20.40
CA GLY A 318 -9.70 5.69 -19.49
C GLY A 318 -8.37 6.16 -20.11
N ILE A 319 -8.33 6.33 -21.43
CA ILE A 319 -7.24 7.05 -22.12
C ILE A 319 -7.61 8.53 -22.07
N GLY A 320 -6.64 9.44 -21.88
CA GLY A 320 -6.88 10.89 -21.77
C GLY A 320 -7.44 11.52 -23.05
N SER A 321 -8.71 11.22 -23.33
CA SER A 321 -9.50 11.65 -24.46
C SER A 321 -10.11 13.02 -24.20
N THR A 322 -10.40 13.73 -25.30
CA THR A 322 -11.22 14.94 -25.24
C THR A 322 -12.67 14.59 -24.88
N ILE A 323 -13.41 15.54 -24.31
CA ILE A 323 -14.83 15.36 -23.92
C ILE A 323 -15.68 14.84 -25.11
N ASP A 324 -15.39 15.32 -26.33
CA ASP A 324 -16.11 14.89 -27.53
C ASP A 324 -15.85 13.42 -27.89
N GLU A 325 -14.62 12.94 -27.72
CA GLU A 325 -14.25 11.53 -27.94
C GLU A 325 -14.86 10.61 -26.88
N GLU A 326 -14.97 11.08 -25.63
CA GLU A 326 -15.64 10.34 -24.55
C GLU A 326 -17.14 10.19 -24.81
N ASN A 327 -17.79 11.26 -25.28
CA ASN A 327 -19.20 11.23 -25.68
C ASN A 327 -19.44 10.28 -26.86
N GLN A 328 -18.55 10.27 -27.84
CA GLN A 328 -18.62 9.31 -28.96
C GLN A 328 -18.45 7.87 -28.47
N LEU A 329 -17.46 7.61 -27.59
CA LEU A 329 -17.25 6.28 -27.02
C LEU A 329 -18.46 5.84 -26.19
N ALA A 330 -19.09 6.74 -25.43
CA ALA A 330 -20.31 6.47 -24.68
C ALA A 330 -21.43 5.97 -25.61
N HIS A 331 -21.65 6.64 -26.74
CA HIS A 331 -22.65 6.21 -27.73
C HIS A 331 -22.32 4.83 -28.32
N VAL A 332 -21.05 4.60 -28.69
CA VAL A 332 -20.59 3.31 -29.23
C VAL A 332 -20.84 2.18 -28.21
N LEU A 333 -20.50 2.41 -26.94
CA LEU A 333 -20.67 1.42 -25.90
C LEU A 333 -22.15 1.15 -25.57
N ASP A 334 -22.99 2.19 -25.49
CA ASP A 334 -24.42 2.03 -25.22
C ASP A 334 -25.12 1.21 -26.34
N ASP A 335 -24.72 1.42 -27.60
CA ASP A 335 -25.18 0.59 -28.73
C ASP A 335 -24.73 -0.88 -28.60
N VAL A 336 -23.46 -1.11 -28.27
CA VAL A 336 -22.91 -2.46 -28.04
C VAL A 336 -23.64 -3.17 -26.90
N PHE A 337 -23.89 -2.49 -25.78
CA PHE A 337 -24.62 -3.06 -24.65
C PHE A 337 -26.08 -3.37 -25.01
N SER A 338 -26.73 -2.53 -25.83
CA SER A 338 -28.08 -2.78 -26.31
C SER A 338 -28.19 -4.05 -27.16
N HIS A 339 -27.19 -4.30 -28.00
CA HIS A 339 -27.18 -5.46 -28.88
C HIS A 339 -26.98 -6.77 -28.11
N ILE A 340 -26.12 -6.76 -27.09
CA ILE A 340 -25.86 -7.92 -26.20
C ILE A 340 -27.01 -8.17 -25.22
N GLY A 341 -27.70 -7.11 -24.81
CA GLY A 341 -28.88 -7.17 -23.95
C GLY A 341 -30.13 -7.75 -24.63
N ASN A 342 -30.12 -7.97 -25.94
CA ASN A 342 -31.31 -8.46 -26.64
C ASN A 342 -31.44 -10.00 -26.48
N PRO A 343 -32.51 -10.51 -25.83
CA PRO A 343 -32.67 -11.93 -25.50
C PRO A 343 -32.78 -12.85 -26.73
N HIS A 344 -33.05 -12.31 -27.92
CA HIS A 344 -33.29 -13.08 -29.13
C HIS A 344 -32.04 -13.40 -29.97
N VAL A 345 -30.89 -12.78 -29.69
CA VAL A 345 -29.76 -12.78 -30.63
C VAL A 345 -28.77 -13.94 -30.40
N LEU A 346 -28.70 -14.55 -29.21
CA LEU A 346 -27.66 -15.54 -28.89
C LEU A 346 -28.12 -16.56 -27.84
N THR A 347 -28.28 -17.85 -28.20
CA THR A 347 -28.60 -18.95 -27.25
C THR A 347 -27.42 -19.92 -27.13
N GLY A 348 -26.97 -20.25 -25.91
CA GLY A 348 -25.92 -21.27 -25.65
C GLY A 348 -24.87 -20.91 -24.59
N ARG A 349 -23.98 -21.86 -24.22
CA ARG A 349 -22.91 -21.67 -23.21
C ARG A 349 -21.90 -20.55 -23.56
N GLY A 350 -21.75 -20.23 -24.84
CA GLY A 350 -20.92 -19.10 -25.31
C GLY A 350 -21.43 -17.73 -24.86
N LEU A 351 -22.75 -17.60 -24.68
CA LEU A 351 -23.44 -16.36 -24.28
C LEU A 351 -22.97 -15.86 -22.92
N MET A 352 -22.75 -16.77 -21.95
CA MET A 352 -22.33 -16.40 -20.61
C MET A 352 -20.97 -15.70 -20.61
N ARG A 353 -20.02 -16.14 -21.45
CA ARG A 353 -18.70 -15.51 -21.55
C ARG A 353 -18.79 -14.11 -22.17
N ILE A 354 -19.59 -13.95 -23.22
CA ILE A 354 -19.81 -12.65 -23.88
C ILE A 354 -20.49 -11.66 -22.93
N LYS A 355 -21.55 -12.08 -22.24
CA LYS A 355 -22.25 -11.27 -21.24
C LYS A 355 -21.33 -10.87 -20.09
N LEU A 356 -20.45 -11.77 -19.62
CA LEU A 356 -19.45 -11.43 -18.61
C LEU A 356 -18.45 -10.39 -19.11
N SER A 357 -17.92 -10.54 -20.33
CA SER A 357 -16.97 -9.58 -20.90
C SER A 357 -17.59 -8.21 -21.14
N ALA A 358 -18.87 -8.16 -21.54
CA ALA A 358 -19.65 -6.93 -21.62
C ALA A 358 -19.85 -6.30 -20.23
N LEU A 359 -20.15 -7.11 -19.22
CA LEU A 359 -20.30 -6.65 -17.83
C LEU A 359 -18.99 -6.08 -17.28
N LEU A 360 -17.84 -6.71 -17.55
CA LEU A 360 -16.52 -6.18 -17.16
C LEU A 360 -16.16 -4.87 -17.88
N LEU A 361 -16.57 -4.73 -19.15
CA LEU A 361 -16.44 -3.47 -19.89
C LEU A 361 -17.31 -2.37 -19.27
N LEU A 362 -18.55 -2.69 -18.91
CA LEU A 362 -19.46 -1.76 -18.23
C LEU A 362 -18.96 -1.40 -16.82
N GLU A 363 -18.39 -2.35 -16.08
CA GLU A 363 -17.75 -2.10 -14.78
C GLU A 363 -16.66 -1.03 -14.93
N LYS A 364 -15.76 -1.22 -15.89
CA LYS A 364 -14.70 -0.24 -16.16
C LYS A 364 -15.26 1.13 -16.57
N TRP A 365 -16.28 1.17 -17.43
CA TRP A 365 -16.95 2.41 -17.84
C TRP A 365 -17.61 3.16 -16.67
N SER A 366 -18.41 2.45 -15.87
CA SER A 366 -19.18 2.99 -14.75
C SER A 366 -18.31 3.65 -13.67
N SER A 367 -17.05 3.25 -13.55
CA SER A 367 -16.13 3.81 -12.55
C SER A 367 -15.86 5.31 -12.75
N ALA A 368 -15.99 5.81 -13.98
CA ALA A 368 -15.70 7.20 -14.33
C ALA A 368 -16.90 7.94 -14.95
N HIS A 369 -17.89 7.23 -15.49
CA HIS A 369 -18.98 7.83 -16.28
C HIS A 369 -20.37 7.37 -15.83
N GLU A 370 -21.39 8.18 -16.10
CA GLU A 370 -22.80 7.79 -15.95
C GLU A 370 -23.17 6.71 -16.97
N ILE A 371 -24.08 5.82 -16.57
CA ILE A 371 -24.49 4.68 -17.39
C ILE A 371 -25.71 5.06 -18.23
N GLY A 372 -25.64 4.80 -19.55
CA GLY A 372 -26.73 5.04 -20.48
C GLY A 372 -27.97 4.16 -20.24
N ALA A 373 -29.11 4.56 -20.83
CA ALA A 373 -30.37 3.84 -20.67
C ALA A 373 -30.33 2.41 -21.24
N LYS A 374 -29.57 2.16 -22.33
CA LYS A 374 -29.48 0.81 -22.92
C LYS A 374 -28.59 -0.10 -22.09
N ALA A 375 -27.53 0.42 -21.48
CA ALA A 375 -26.72 -0.31 -20.50
C ALA A 375 -27.51 -0.72 -19.24
N HIS A 376 -28.51 0.06 -18.82
CA HIS A 376 -29.43 -0.35 -17.74
C HIS A 376 -30.26 -1.59 -18.11
N VAL A 377 -30.65 -1.75 -19.38
CA VAL A 377 -31.36 -2.95 -19.87
C VAL A 377 -30.48 -4.19 -19.72
N LEU A 378 -29.20 -4.09 -20.09
CA LEU A 378 -28.22 -5.17 -19.88
C LEU A 378 -28.10 -5.53 -18.39
N LEU A 379 -28.05 -4.55 -17.49
CA LEU A 379 -28.00 -4.80 -16.05
C LEU A 379 -29.25 -5.53 -15.52
N GLN A 380 -30.45 -5.20 -16.00
CA GLN A 380 -31.67 -5.91 -15.63
C GLN A 380 -31.67 -7.36 -16.08
N ASP A 381 -31.09 -7.64 -17.25
CA ASP A 381 -30.94 -9.01 -17.74
C ASP A 381 -29.88 -9.79 -16.98
N ILE A 382 -28.77 -9.15 -16.59
CA ILE A 382 -27.74 -9.74 -15.73
C ILE A 382 -28.31 -10.03 -14.34
N LYS A 383 -29.17 -9.16 -13.79
CA LYS A 383 -29.87 -9.39 -12.53
C LYS A 383 -30.69 -10.69 -12.56
N LYS A 384 -31.45 -10.94 -13.63
CA LYS A 384 -32.17 -12.21 -13.82
C LYS A 384 -31.20 -13.40 -13.90
N LEU A 385 -30.05 -13.21 -14.52
CA LEU A 385 -29.00 -14.22 -14.67
C LEU A 385 -28.37 -14.65 -13.33
N LEU A 386 -28.22 -13.70 -12.38
CA LEU A 386 -27.67 -13.96 -11.04
C LEU A 386 -28.43 -15.06 -10.27
N ALA A 387 -29.71 -15.25 -10.57
CA ALA A 387 -30.51 -16.33 -9.97
C ALA A 387 -30.12 -17.74 -10.43
N SER A 388 -29.38 -17.86 -11.54
CA SER A 388 -29.05 -19.14 -12.18
C SER A 388 -27.55 -19.39 -12.37
N THR A 389 -26.71 -18.34 -12.37
CA THR A 389 -25.27 -18.47 -12.63
C THR A 389 -24.47 -18.72 -11.35
N THR A 390 -23.59 -19.73 -11.38
CA THR A 390 -22.66 -20.05 -10.29
C THR A 390 -21.30 -19.33 -10.43
N ASP A 391 -21.07 -18.58 -11.50
CA ASP A 391 -19.81 -17.86 -11.72
C ASP A 391 -19.81 -16.55 -10.91
N GLU A 392 -18.99 -16.51 -9.86
CA GLU A 392 -18.88 -15.40 -8.89
C GLU A 392 -18.52 -14.06 -9.55
N ARG A 393 -17.87 -14.08 -10.72
CA ARG A 393 -17.45 -12.87 -11.43
C ARG A 393 -18.63 -12.00 -11.87
N PHE A 394 -19.79 -12.61 -12.15
CA PHE A 394 -21.01 -11.87 -12.43
C PHE A 394 -21.48 -11.06 -11.22
N GLY A 395 -21.52 -11.70 -10.04
CA GLY A 395 -21.92 -11.04 -8.80
C GLY A 395 -20.97 -9.91 -8.42
N LYS A 396 -19.65 -10.12 -8.58
CA LYS A 396 -18.62 -9.10 -8.33
C LYS A 396 -18.78 -7.88 -9.23
N ALA A 397 -18.84 -8.07 -10.55
CA ALA A 397 -18.93 -6.96 -11.50
C ALA A 397 -20.29 -6.24 -11.39
N TYR A 398 -21.40 -6.97 -11.21
CA TYR A 398 -22.73 -6.37 -11.02
C TYR A 398 -22.79 -5.47 -9.79
N THR A 399 -22.35 -5.97 -8.63
CA THR A 399 -22.36 -5.17 -7.37
C THR A 399 -21.41 -3.97 -7.45
N SER A 400 -20.27 -4.11 -8.12
CA SER A 400 -19.32 -3.02 -8.41
C SER A 400 -19.96 -1.92 -9.28
N ILE A 401 -20.67 -2.29 -10.35
CA ILE A 401 -21.38 -1.35 -11.22
C ILE A 401 -22.47 -0.61 -10.45
N VAL A 402 -23.34 -1.32 -9.73
CA VAL A 402 -24.42 -0.69 -8.96
C VAL A 402 -23.84 0.26 -7.90
N ALA A 403 -22.73 -0.12 -7.26
CA ALA A 403 -22.05 0.78 -6.33
C ALA A 403 -21.52 2.04 -7.00
N ASN A 404 -20.96 1.94 -8.21
CA ASN A 404 -20.52 3.11 -8.97
C ASN A 404 -21.69 4.02 -9.37
N ILE A 405 -22.85 3.46 -9.73
CA ILE A 405 -24.07 4.24 -9.96
C ILE A 405 -24.45 5.02 -8.70
N VAL A 406 -24.47 4.36 -7.54
CA VAL A 406 -24.77 5.03 -6.25
C VAL A 406 -23.77 6.14 -5.95
N ARG A 407 -22.48 5.96 -6.25
CA ARG A 407 -21.47 7.03 -6.09
C ARG A 407 -21.80 8.25 -6.96
N HIS A 408 -22.12 8.03 -8.24
CA HIS A 408 -22.50 9.11 -9.15
C HIS A 408 -23.79 9.82 -8.71
N GLU A 409 -24.81 9.07 -8.29
CA GLU A 409 -26.05 9.63 -7.72
C GLU A 409 -25.77 10.50 -6.49
N LEU A 410 -24.85 10.08 -5.61
CA LEU A 410 -24.45 10.81 -4.41
C LEU A 410 -23.63 12.08 -4.70
N THR A 411 -22.85 12.10 -5.77
CA THR A 411 -22.11 13.30 -6.18
C THR A 411 -23.01 14.38 -6.78
N ILE A 412 -24.18 14.00 -7.31
CA ILE A 412 -25.17 14.92 -7.89
C ILE A 412 -26.23 15.21 -6.82
N VAL A 413 -26.06 16.33 -6.11
CA VAL A 413 -26.82 16.74 -4.90
C VAL A 413 -28.35 16.75 -5.02
N GLU A 414 -28.93 16.59 -6.22
CA GLU A 414 -30.38 16.75 -6.47
C GLU A 414 -31.16 15.45 -6.75
N ARG A 415 -30.53 14.26 -6.84
CA ARG A 415 -31.26 13.00 -7.10
C ARG A 415 -31.60 12.24 -5.80
N SER A 416 -32.83 11.72 -5.74
CA SER A 416 -33.30 10.90 -4.62
C SER A 416 -32.49 9.60 -4.52
N LEU A 417 -31.68 9.47 -3.47
CA LEU A 417 -31.13 8.18 -3.03
C LEU A 417 -32.27 7.18 -2.83
N GLY A 418 -32.29 6.10 -3.61
CA GLY A 418 -33.30 5.07 -3.37
C GLY A 418 -33.10 3.83 -4.21
N GLN A 419 -33.25 3.94 -5.53
CA GLN A 419 -33.46 2.75 -6.35
C GLN A 419 -32.21 1.86 -6.47
N SER A 420 -31.03 2.44 -6.68
CA SER A 420 -29.76 1.72 -6.84
C SER A 420 -29.22 1.17 -5.51
N LEU A 421 -29.39 1.91 -4.41
CA LEU A 421 -29.04 1.45 -3.06
C LEU A 421 -29.96 0.33 -2.58
N ASP A 422 -31.28 0.47 -2.81
CA ASP A 422 -32.25 -0.58 -2.53
C ASP A 422 -31.96 -1.84 -3.33
N GLU A 423 -31.42 -1.72 -4.53
CA GLU A 423 -31.02 -2.86 -5.35
C GLU A 423 -29.88 -3.66 -4.69
N LEU A 424 -28.84 -2.99 -4.17
CA LEU A 424 -27.79 -3.67 -3.38
C LEU A 424 -28.34 -4.34 -2.13
N LEU A 425 -29.29 -3.71 -1.42
CA LEU A 425 -29.93 -4.27 -0.24
C LEU A 425 -30.87 -5.44 -0.59
N ARG A 426 -31.55 -5.40 -1.74
CA ARG A 426 -32.41 -6.49 -2.24
C ARG A 426 -31.61 -7.73 -2.58
N LEU A 427 -30.37 -7.61 -3.06
CA LEU A 427 -29.48 -8.77 -3.24
C LEU A 427 -29.22 -9.51 -1.91
N LEU A 428 -29.32 -8.82 -0.78
CA LEU A 428 -29.14 -9.40 0.55
C LEU A 428 -30.45 -9.91 1.15
N HIS A 429 -31.59 -9.75 0.47
CA HIS A 429 -32.88 -10.20 0.97
C HIS A 429 -33.00 -11.74 0.91
N PRO A 430 -33.52 -12.42 1.95
CA PRO A 430 -33.49 -13.89 2.01
C PRO A 430 -34.38 -14.59 0.98
N ARG A 431 -35.33 -13.85 0.38
CA ARG A 431 -36.18 -14.36 -0.72
C ARG A 431 -35.57 -14.18 -2.11
N THR A 432 -34.44 -13.46 -2.22
CA THR A 432 -33.79 -13.24 -3.52
C THR A 432 -32.99 -14.49 -3.89
N THR A 433 -33.33 -15.09 -5.03
CA THR A 433 -32.60 -16.24 -5.55
C THR A 433 -31.27 -15.78 -6.13
N ILE A 434 -30.16 -16.20 -5.52
CA ILE A 434 -28.80 -15.95 -6.00
C ILE A 434 -28.07 -17.29 -5.98
N ALA A 435 -27.55 -17.71 -7.12
CA ALA A 435 -26.89 -19.01 -7.26
C ALA A 435 -25.43 -19.00 -6.74
N ALA A 436 -24.74 -17.86 -6.77
CA ALA A 436 -23.39 -17.70 -6.25
C ALA A 436 -23.37 -16.95 -4.91
N GLU A 437 -23.16 -17.67 -3.80
CA GLU A 437 -23.16 -17.12 -2.43
C GLU A 437 -22.14 -15.98 -2.23
N ALA A 438 -21.02 -16.00 -2.96
CA ALA A 438 -19.99 -14.95 -2.95
C ALA A 438 -20.53 -13.55 -3.30
N THR A 439 -21.65 -13.47 -4.04
CA THR A 439 -22.30 -12.22 -4.43
C THR A 439 -22.71 -11.38 -3.20
N TRP A 440 -23.11 -12.03 -2.09
CA TRP A 440 -23.45 -11.31 -0.86
C TRP A 440 -22.26 -10.59 -0.27
N TYR A 441 -21.08 -11.23 -0.25
CA TYR A 441 -19.86 -10.61 0.23
C TYR A 441 -19.46 -9.42 -0.64
N HIS A 442 -19.63 -9.51 -1.96
CA HIS A 442 -19.36 -8.39 -2.87
C HIS A 442 -20.35 -7.23 -2.66
N ALA A 443 -21.64 -7.51 -2.48
CA ALA A 443 -22.65 -6.49 -2.19
C ALA A 443 -22.39 -5.79 -0.84
N LEU A 444 -22.02 -6.55 0.19
CA LEU A 444 -21.69 -6.01 1.50
C LEU A 444 -20.38 -5.22 1.51
N ASP A 445 -19.35 -5.66 0.78
CA ASP A 445 -18.10 -4.91 0.60
C ASP A 445 -18.35 -3.60 -0.16
N ALA A 446 -19.20 -3.63 -1.19
CA ALA A 446 -19.66 -2.43 -1.89
C ALA A 446 -20.41 -1.46 -0.96
N LEU A 447 -21.39 -1.95 -0.19
CA LEU A 447 -22.10 -1.14 0.81
C LEU A 447 -21.17 -0.57 1.88
N SER A 448 -20.21 -1.36 2.37
CA SER A 448 -19.21 -0.91 3.35
C SER A 448 -18.29 0.18 2.78
N LYS A 449 -17.87 0.06 1.52
CA LYS A 449 -17.10 1.10 0.81
C LYS A 449 -17.94 2.36 0.63
N LEU A 450 -19.19 2.25 0.19
CA LEU A 450 -20.10 3.38 0.05
C LEU A 450 -20.35 4.09 1.37
N CYS A 451 -20.61 3.36 2.45
CA CYS A 451 -20.76 3.93 3.79
C CYS A 451 -19.48 4.62 4.28
N ARG A 452 -18.31 4.12 3.88
CA ARG A 452 -17.01 4.75 4.20
C ARG A 452 -16.81 6.04 3.42
N ASP A 453 -17.19 6.05 2.15
CA ASP A 453 -17.02 7.18 1.24
C ASP A 453 -18.05 8.29 1.55
N TYR A 454 -19.27 7.94 1.98
CA TYR A 454 -20.39 8.85 2.25
C TYR A 454 -21.12 8.54 3.58
N PRO A 455 -20.45 8.65 4.74
CA PRO A 455 -21.00 8.17 6.01
C PRO A 455 -22.25 8.93 6.46
N GLN A 456 -22.30 10.24 6.21
CA GLN A 456 -23.40 11.10 6.65
C GLN A 456 -24.74 10.76 5.97
N HIS A 457 -24.70 10.26 4.72
CA HIS A 457 -25.88 9.97 3.93
C HIS A 457 -26.34 8.51 4.03
N LEU A 458 -25.40 7.58 4.22
CA LEU A 458 -25.68 6.15 4.06
C LEU A 458 -25.67 5.33 5.36
N GLU A 459 -24.81 5.63 6.34
CA GLU A 459 -24.57 4.70 7.46
C GLU A 459 -25.83 4.41 8.28
N THR A 460 -26.64 5.42 8.59
CA THR A 460 -27.91 5.25 9.32
C THR A 460 -28.93 4.43 8.53
N CYS A 461 -29.10 4.73 7.24
CA CYS A 461 -30.08 4.04 6.40
C CYS A 461 -29.67 2.57 6.21
N VAL A 462 -28.41 2.32 5.86
CA VAL A 462 -27.89 0.98 5.62
C VAL A 462 -27.89 0.15 6.90
N SER A 463 -27.47 0.71 8.05
CA SER A 463 -27.48 -0.03 9.33
C SER A 463 -28.89 -0.47 9.73
N SER A 464 -29.88 0.43 9.66
CA SER A 464 -31.29 0.10 9.92
C SER A 464 -31.79 -1.03 9.01
N ARG A 465 -31.57 -0.93 7.69
CA ARG A 465 -31.99 -1.95 6.73
C ARG A 465 -31.29 -3.30 6.91
N LEU A 466 -30.01 -3.30 7.29
CA LEU A 466 -29.29 -4.54 7.59
C LEU A 466 -29.85 -5.22 8.85
N VAL A 467 -30.24 -4.46 9.88
CA VAL A 467 -30.91 -4.99 11.07
C VAL A 467 -32.30 -5.54 10.74
N GLU A 468 -33.08 -4.85 9.90
CA GLU A 468 -34.34 -5.37 9.38
C GLU A 468 -34.13 -6.71 8.65
N LEU A 469 -33.12 -6.81 7.80
CA LEU A 469 -32.77 -8.03 7.06
C LEU A 469 -32.37 -9.22 7.95
N LEU A 470 -31.84 -8.96 9.15
CA LEU A 470 -31.55 -9.98 10.17
C LEU A 470 -32.81 -10.47 10.88
N SER A 471 -33.87 -9.66 10.91
CA SER A 471 -35.14 -9.96 11.59
C SER A 471 -36.12 -10.77 10.72
N ILE A 472 -35.85 -10.93 9.43
CA ILE A 472 -36.71 -11.68 8.50
C ILE A 472 -36.55 -13.19 8.70
N SER A 473 -37.66 -13.91 8.84
CA SER A 473 -37.68 -15.38 8.93
C SER A 473 -37.14 -16.04 7.65
N THR A 474 -36.34 -17.09 7.84
CA THR A 474 -35.57 -17.78 6.78
C THR A 474 -35.83 -19.28 6.71
N ASN A 475 -37.05 -19.70 7.07
CA ASN A 475 -37.45 -21.12 7.16
C ASN A 475 -37.24 -21.95 5.87
N ASN A 476 -36.95 -21.30 4.73
CA ASN A 476 -36.76 -21.93 3.42
C ASN A 476 -35.29 -22.02 2.96
N LEU A 477 -34.32 -21.51 3.73
CA LEU A 477 -32.90 -21.53 3.37
C LEU A 477 -32.16 -22.70 4.05
N PRO A 478 -31.17 -23.33 3.38
CA PRO A 478 -30.27 -24.27 4.03
C PRO A 478 -29.56 -23.61 5.23
N SER A 479 -29.36 -24.37 6.31
CA SER A 479 -28.78 -23.86 7.57
C SER A 479 -27.37 -23.29 7.40
N THR A 480 -26.58 -23.82 6.46
CA THR A 480 -25.23 -23.33 6.11
C THR A 480 -25.27 -21.95 5.46
N THR A 481 -26.11 -21.82 4.43
CA THR A 481 -26.31 -20.59 3.65
C THR A 481 -26.89 -19.47 4.53
N TYR A 482 -27.82 -19.82 5.43
CA TYR A 482 -28.35 -18.91 6.43
C TYR A 482 -27.25 -18.34 7.34
N LYS A 483 -26.40 -19.20 7.91
CA LYS A 483 -25.28 -18.78 8.78
C LYS A 483 -24.31 -17.87 8.05
N LEU A 484 -23.88 -18.24 6.84
CA LEU A 484 -22.95 -17.43 6.02
C LEU A 484 -23.49 -16.03 5.73
N ARG A 485 -24.78 -15.93 5.35
CA ARG A 485 -25.45 -14.64 5.12
C ARG A 485 -25.46 -13.78 6.39
N ARG A 486 -25.85 -14.35 7.54
CA ARG A 486 -25.87 -13.62 8.82
C ARG A 486 -24.48 -13.15 9.24
N THR A 487 -23.48 -14.03 9.15
CA THR A 487 -22.09 -13.67 9.41
C THR A 487 -21.64 -12.50 8.54
N ALA A 488 -21.96 -12.52 7.25
CA ALA A 488 -21.60 -11.44 6.33
C ALA A 488 -22.29 -10.11 6.71
N ILE A 489 -23.59 -10.14 7.06
CA ILE A 489 -24.32 -8.95 7.51
C ILE A 489 -23.71 -8.39 8.80
N PHE A 490 -23.42 -9.22 9.81
CA PHE A 490 -22.74 -8.78 11.02
C PHE A 490 -21.32 -8.27 10.77
N MET A 491 -20.60 -8.84 9.79
CA MET A 491 -19.28 -8.32 9.42
C MET A 491 -19.38 -6.91 8.86
N ALA A 492 -20.40 -6.62 8.04
CA ALA A 492 -20.65 -5.28 7.53
C ALA A 492 -21.06 -4.32 8.65
N LEU A 493 -22.03 -4.72 9.51
CA LEU A 493 -22.47 -3.93 10.66
C LEU A 493 -21.31 -3.59 11.62
N GLY A 494 -20.49 -4.59 11.99
CA GLY A 494 -19.32 -4.39 12.85
C GLY A 494 -18.18 -3.59 12.21
N ALA A 495 -18.20 -3.44 10.88
CA ALA A 495 -17.24 -2.62 10.12
C ALA A 495 -17.69 -1.16 9.92
N LEU A 496 -18.94 -0.82 10.24
CA LEU A 496 -19.44 0.55 10.22
C LEU A 496 -18.71 1.43 11.26
N ARG A 497 -18.74 2.75 11.04
CA ARG A 497 -18.01 3.72 11.89
C ARG A 497 -18.85 4.30 13.02
N ARG A 498 -20.16 4.42 12.82
CA ARG A 498 -21.09 4.93 13.82
C ARG A 498 -21.96 3.84 14.43
N PRO A 499 -22.37 3.99 15.71
CA PRO A 499 -23.48 3.23 16.25
C PRO A 499 -24.79 3.61 15.53
N LEU A 500 -25.83 2.79 15.68
CA LEU A 500 -27.17 3.09 15.17
C LEU A 500 -27.64 4.44 15.77
N SER A 501 -28.12 5.34 14.92
CA SER A 501 -28.68 6.64 15.35
C SER A 501 -30.11 6.45 15.88
N GLY A 502 -30.36 6.91 17.10
CA GLY A 502 -31.55 6.58 17.90
C GLY A 502 -31.17 5.55 18.95
N GLY A 503 -31.57 5.77 20.22
CA GLY A 503 -31.19 4.88 21.32
C GLY A 503 -31.37 3.41 20.94
N LEU A 504 -30.31 2.62 21.10
CA LEU A 504 -30.33 1.17 20.89
C LEU A 504 -31.62 0.60 21.48
N THR A 505 -32.48 0.00 20.66
CA THR A 505 -33.65 -0.63 21.24
C THR A 505 -33.19 -1.93 21.91
N GLN A 506 -33.76 -2.22 23.07
CA GLN A 506 -33.48 -3.45 23.84
C GLN A 506 -33.56 -4.71 22.96
N LYS A 507 -34.42 -4.68 21.92
CA LYS A 507 -34.62 -5.77 20.96
C LYS A 507 -33.37 -6.08 20.13
N GLU A 508 -32.62 -5.09 19.67
CA GLU A 508 -31.40 -5.35 18.88
C GLU A 508 -30.27 -5.96 19.73
N LEU A 509 -30.15 -5.55 21.01
CA LEU A 509 -29.17 -6.11 21.93
C LEU A 509 -29.52 -7.56 22.31
N LEU A 510 -30.81 -7.86 22.53
CA LEU A 510 -31.28 -9.23 22.75
C LEU A 510 -31.00 -10.13 21.54
N MET A 511 -31.19 -9.61 20.32
CA MET A 511 -30.83 -10.35 19.09
C MET A 511 -29.35 -10.74 19.07
N LEU A 512 -28.44 -9.83 19.45
CA LEU A 512 -27.01 -10.15 19.53
C LEU A 512 -26.73 -11.21 20.59
N LEU A 513 -27.40 -11.16 21.73
CA LEU A 513 -27.25 -12.13 22.81
C LEU A 513 -27.74 -13.53 22.39
N GLU A 514 -28.85 -13.61 21.67
CA GLU A 514 -29.36 -14.85 21.06
C GLU A 514 -28.36 -15.42 20.03
N GLU A 515 -27.79 -14.57 19.18
CA GLU A 515 -26.77 -14.96 18.19
C GLU A 515 -25.48 -15.45 18.84
N LEU A 516 -25.06 -14.83 19.96
CA LEU A 516 -23.91 -15.31 20.73
C LEU A 516 -24.19 -16.68 21.34
N SER A 517 -25.42 -16.89 21.84
CA SER A 517 -25.82 -18.15 22.49
C SER A 517 -25.94 -19.31 21.51
N THR A 518 -26.21 -19.01 20.23
CA THR A 518 -26.31 -19.99 19.14
C THR A 518 -25.00 -20.17 18.36
N ALA A 519 -23.94 -19.44 18.74
CA ALA A 519 -22.65 -19.52 18.08
C ALA A 519 -21.98 -20.87 18.32
N GLU A 520 -21.75 -21.62 17.24
CA GLU A 520 -21.00 -22.88 17.30
C GLU A 520 -19.51 -22.62 17.47
N ARG A 521 -18.84 -23.46 18.27
CA ARG A 521 -17.40 -23.45 18.51
C ARG A 521 -16.56 -23.44 17.23
N THR A 522 -17.06 -24.04 16.15
CA THR A 522 -16.37 -24.14 14.85
C THR A 522 -16.52 -22.89 13.97
N ASN A 523 -17.43 -21.97 14.28
CA ASN A 523 -17.74 -20.81 13.44
C ASN A 523 -17.15 -19.50 14.00
N ALA A 524 -15.82 -19.45 14.10
CA ALA A 524 -15.08 -18.28 14.57
C ALA A 524 -15.34 -16.97 13.78
N PRO A 525 -15.56 -16.97 12.45
CA PRO A 525 -15.91 -15.76 11.71
C PRO A 525 -17.23 -15.13 12.18
N HIS A 526 -18.26 -15.95 12.43
CA HIS A 526 -19.55 -15.48 12.95
C HIS A 526 -19.41 -14.84 14.33
N LEU A 527 -18.74 -15.55 15.26
CA LEU A 527 -18.49 -15.04 16.60
C LEU A 527 -17.79 -13.67 16.58
N ARG A 528 -16.74 -13.52 15.76
CA ARG A 528 -16.02 -12.24 15.62
C ARG A 528 -16.91 -11.12 15.08
N ALA A 529 -17.79 -11.44 14.12
CA ALA A 529 -18.68 -10.46 13.51
C ALA A 529 -19.76 -9.96 14.49
N VAL A 530 -20.39 -10.88 15.22
CA VAL A 530 -21.37 -10.55 16.27
C VAL A 530 -20.73 -9.70 17.36
N VAL A 531 -19.54 -10.10 17.85
CA VAL A 531 -18.82 -9.35 18.90
C VAL A 531 -18.34 -7.98 18.41
N ALA A 532 -17.84 -7.87 17.17
CA ALA A 532 -17.47 -6.59 16.61
C ALA A 532 -18.67 -5.63 16.50
N THR A 533 -19.85 -6.15 16.19
CA THR A 533 -21.11 -5.40 16.15
C THR A 533 -21.53 -4.95 17.55
N PHE A 534 -21.54 -5.87 18.52
CA PHE A 534 -21.82 -5.57 19.93
C PHE A 534 -20.92 -4.47 20.48
N LEU A 535 -19.60 -4.60 20.29
CA LEU A 535 -18.63 -3.62 20.79
C LEU A 535 -18.79 -2.23 20.14
N LEU A 536 -19.20 -2.18 18.87
CA LEU A 536 -19.47 -0.91 18.17
C LEU A 536 -20.73 -0.25 18.72
N TRP A 537 -21.83 -1.01 18.81
CA TRP A 537 -23.13 -0.48 19.24
C TRP A 537 -23.09 0.01 20.69
N THR A 538 -22.42 -0.73 21.58
CA THR A 538 -22.41 -0.43 23.02
C THR A 538 -21.34 0.57 23.43
N GLN A 539 -20.64 1.20 22.48
CA GLN A 539 -19.52 2.10 22.76
C GLN A 539 -19.94 3.35 23.54
N GLU A 540 -21.12 3.92 23.26
CA GLU A 540 -21.66 5.13 23.92
C GLU A 540 -22.30 4.84 25.29
N VAL A 541 -23.02 3.71 25.39
CA VAL A 541 -23.82 3.34 26.57
C VAL A 541 -22.95 3.23 27.83
N VAL A 542 -21.73 2.72 27.70
CA VAL A 542 -20.84 2.47 28.85
C VAL A 542 -20.18 3.74 29.40
N LEU A 543 -20.15 4.84 28.63
CA LEU A 543 -19.55 6.10 29.08
C LEU A 543 -20.52 7.01 29.81
N ILE A 544 -21.81 6.94 29.46
CA ILE A 544 -22.84 7.83 30.00
C ILE A 544 -23.15 7.51 31.47
N GLY A 545 -22.70 6.37 32.01
CA GLY A 545 -22.98 5.99 33.39
C GLY A 545 -24.48 5.83 33.58
N THR A 546 -25.01 4.71 33.11
CA THR A 546 -26.46 4.45 33.04
C THR A 546 -27.01 4.10 34.42
N GLU A 547 -27.18 5.10 35.28
CA GLU A 547 -28.07 4.99 36.44
C GLU A 547 -29.56 4.87 36.02
N LYS A 548 -29.87 5.10 34.73
CA LYS A 548 -31.24 5.22 34.22
C LYS A 548 -31.82 3.99 33.50
N ASP A 549 -31.04 2.96 33.17
CA ASP A 549 -31.53 1.78 32.40
C ASP A 549 -30.89 0.46 32.89
N GLN A 550 -31.41 -0.09 34.00
CA GLN A 550 -30.88 -1.32 34.62
C GLN A 550 -30.99 -2.55 33.70
N ASP A 551 -32.01 -2.60 32.84
CA ASP A 551 -32.25 -3.72 31.93
C ASP A 551 -31.18 -3.82 30.83
N ILE A 552 -30.72 -2.67 30.30
CA ILE A 552 -29.66 -2.64 29.30
C ILE A 552 -28.35 -3.09 29.95
N VAL A 553 -28.04 -2.63 31.16
CA VAL A 553 -26.83 -3.03 31.90
C VAL A 553 -26.83 -4.55 32.14
N ALA A 554 -27.96 -5.13 32.54
CA ALA A 554 -28.08 -6.57 32.74
C ALA A 554 -27.81 -7.37 31.46
N ILE A 555 -28.28 -6.90 30.30
CA ILE A 555 -28.03 -7.53 29.00
C ILE A 555 -26.53 -7.44 28.63
N LEU A 556 -25.89 -6.29 28.90
CA LEU A 556 -24.45 -6.11 28.65
C LEU A 556 -23.61 -7.05 29.51
N ASP A 557 -23.90 -7.11 30.80
CA ASP A 557 -23.19 -7.99 31.75
C ASP A 557 -23.34 -9.47 31.37
N GLU A 558 -24.55 -9.87 30.96
CA GLU A 558 -24.82 -11.23 30.50
C GLU A 558 -24.08 -11.57 29.20
N PHE A 559 -23.98 -10.64 28.26
CA PHE A 559 -23.22 -10.81 27.02
C PHE A 559 -21.71 -10.95 27.31
N GLU A 560 -21.15 -10.08 28.15
CA GLU A 560 -19.75 -10.14 28.55
C GLU A 560 -19.45 -11.43 29.34
N ARG A 561 -20.35 -11.85 30.24
CA ARG A 561 -20.22 -13.12 30.99
C ARG A 561 -20.15 -14.31 30.05
N LYS A 562 -21.05 -14.41 29.07
CA LYS A 562 -21.02 -15.47 28.06
C LYS A 562 -19.71 -15.47 27.30
N LEU A 563 -19.22 -14.32 26.84
CA LEU A 563 -17.95 -14.25 26.11
C LEU A 563 -16.73 -14.81 26.87
N LEU A 564 -16.77 -14.89 28.20
CA LEU A 564 -15.67 -15.44 28.98
C LEU A 564 -15.66 -16.97 29.03
N GLU A 565 -16.77 -17.61 28.69
CA GLU A 565 -16.95 -19.06 28.73
C GLU A 565 -15.97 -19.76 27.78
N PRO A 566 -15.21 -20.76 28.27
CA PRO A 566 -14.18 -21.42 27.46
C PRO A 566 -14.75 -22.25 26.30
N GLU A 567 -16.00 -22.67 26.40
CA GLU A 567 -16.66 -23.57 25.45
C GLU A 567 -16.96 -22.90 24.09
N LEU A 568 -17.04 -21.56 24.06
CA LEU A 568 -17.28 -20.78 22.85
C LEU A 568 -16.11 -20.81 21.84
N TYR A 569 -14.90 -21.13 22.29
CA TYR A 569 -13.68 -20.98 21.48
C TYR A 569 -13.13 -22.33 21.03
N ALA A 570 -12.81 -22.48 19.74
CA ALA A 570 -12.05 -23.63 19.26
C ALA A 570 -10.59 -23.57 19.74
N SER A 571 -10.01 -22.36 19.80
CA SER A 571 -8.60 -22.15 20.15
C SER A 571 -8.33 -20.87 20.96
N HIS A 572 -7.17 -20.82 21.65
CA HIS A 572 -6.69 -19.60 22.31
C HIS A 572 -6.39 -18.45 21.32
N ALA A 573 -6.08 -18.77 20.06
CA ALA A 573 -5.87 -17.76 19.02
C ALA A 573 -7.16 -17.00 18.69
N GLU A 574 -8.32 -17.67 18.75
CA GLU A 574 -9.62 -17.01 18.56
C GLU A 574 -9.95 -16.09 19.73
N ARG A 575 -9.73 -16.57 20.96
CA ARG A 575 -9.90 -15.77 22.17
C ARG A 575 -8.99 -14.54 22.17
N TYR A 576 -7.77 -14.67 21.65
CA TYR A 576 -6.85 -13.55 21.44
C TYR A 576 -7.37 -12.53 20.42
N GLU A 577 -7.93 -12.96 19.28
CA GLU A 577 -8.50 -12.02 18.32
C GLU A 577 -9.72 -11.27 18.89
N LEU A 578 -10.52 -11.89 19.78
CA LEU A 578 -11.58 -11.16 20.50
C LEU A 578 -11.02 -10.18 21.53
N ALA A 579 -9.99 -10.54 22.29
CA ALA A 579 -9.32 -9.61 23.20
C ALA A 579 -8.78 -8.38 22.45
N LYS A 580 -8.16 -8.61 21.30
CA LYS A 580 -7.70 -7.54 20.40
C LYS A 580 -8.84 -6.67 19.88
N LEU A 581 -9.97 -7.25 19.47
CA LEU A 581 -11.15 -6.47 19.06
C LEU A 581 -11.68 -5.61 20.20
N ALA A 582 -11.75 -6.16 21.42
CA ALA A 582 -12.12 -5.43 22.63
C ALA A 582 -11.17 -4.26 22.89
N MET A 583 -9.86 -4.47 22.83
CA MET A 583 -8.85 -3.40 22.98
C MET A 583 -8.99 -2.29 21.92
N LEU A 584 -9.17 -2.66 20.64
CA LEU A 584 -9.35 -1.68 19.54
C LEU A 584 -10.63 -0.85 19.68
N ARG A 585 -11.61 -1.34 20.44
CA ARG A 585 -12.87 -0.65 20.76
C ARG A 585 -12.87 -0.03 22.17
N GLY A 586 -11.73 -0.02 22.86
CA GLY A 586 -11.56 0.61 24.17
C GLY A 586 -12.06 -0.21 25.38
N ARG A 587 -12.47 -1.47 25.19
CA ARG A 587 -12.97 -2.36 26.27
C ARG A 587 -11.82 -3.11 26.95
N PHE A 588 -10.96 -2.39 27.65
CA PHE A 588 -9.76 -2.95 28.29
C PHE A 588 -10.04 -3.92 29.44
N ALA A 589 -11.16 -3.74 30.17
CA ALA A 589 -11.55 -4.66 31.24
C ALA A 589 -11.93 -6.05 30.70
N LEU A 590 -12.78 -6.11 29.66
CA LEU A 590 -13.13 -7.35 28.97
C LEU A 590 -11.89 -8.00 28.34
N ALA A 591 -11.05 -7.21 27.66
CA ALA A 591 -9.80 -7.70 27.09
C ALA A 591 -8.88 -8.32 28.16
N LEU A 592 -8.74 -7.70 29.32
CA LEU A 592 -7.95 -8.23 30.44
C LEU A 592 -8.44 -9.63 30.87
N GLN A 593 -9.76 -9.80 31.02
CA GLN A 593 -10.34 -11.08 31.42
C GLN A 593 -10.18 -12.17 30.34
N LEU A 594 -10.27 -11.79 29.07
CA LEU A 594 -9.99 -12.70 27.95
C LEU A 594 -8.52 -13.12 27.91
N LEU A 595 -7.58 -12.20 28.16
CA LEU A 595 -6.12 -12.44 28.11
C LEU A 595 -5.61 -13.29 29.28
N LYS A 596 -6.16 -13.13 30.50
CA LYS A 596 -5.72 -13.88 31.70
C LYS A 596 -5.62 -15.39 31.48
N VAL A 597 -6.58 -15.97 30.78
CA VAL A 597 -6.61 -17.42 30.49
C VAL A 597 -5.54 -17.84 29.49
N ILE A 598 -5.17 -16.95 28.56
CA ILE A 598 -4.18 -17.21 27.51
C ILE A 598 -2.77 -17.11 28.10
N VAL A 599 -2.52 -16.09 28.91
CA VAL A 599 -1.21 -15.82 29.55
C VAL A 599 -0.70 -17.01 30.37
N VAL A 600 -1.58 -17.69 31.10
CA VAL A 600 -1.22 -18.85 31.94
C VAL A 600 -0.72 -20.05 31.12
N LYS A 601 -0.99 -20.07 29.80
CA LYS A 601 -0.72 -21.21 28.91
C LYS A 601 0.32 -20.90 27.83
N THR A 602 1.11 -19.84 27.98
CA THR A 602 2.11 -19.46 26.97
C THR A 602 3.44 -20.16 27.19
N ASP A 603 3.90 -20.93 26.20
CA ASP A 603 5.13 -21.73 26.29
C ASP A 603 6.37 -21.06 25.68
N SER A 604 6.21 -19.95 24.95
CA SER A 604 7.30 -19.24 24.27
C SER A 604 7.65 -17.94 24.99
N GLU A 605 8.95 -17.68 25.22
CA GLU A 605 9.43 -16.46 25.90
C GLU A 605 8.99 -15.17 25.18
N CYS A 606 9.17 -15.10 23.86
CA CYS A 606 8.78 -13.93 23.06
C CYS A 606 7.25 -13.71 23.05
N PHE A 607 6.47 -14.79 22.88
CA PHE A 607 5.02 -14.72 22.89
C PHE A 607 4.47 -14.42 24.30
N GLY A 608 5.04 -15.05 25.32
CA GLY A 608 4.71 -14.81 26.73
C GLY A 608 4.96 -13.36 27.12
N GLY A 609 6.12 -12.80 26.74
CA GLY A 609 6.43 -11.38 26.93
C GLY A 609 5.42 -10.45 26.26
N TRP A 610 5.02 -10.73 25.02
CA TRP A 610 3.94 -9.99 24.33
C TRP A 610 2.60 -10.07 25.07
N MET A 611 2.20 -11.28 25.49
CA MET A 611 0.93 -11.49 26.18
C MET A 611 0.89 -10.84 27.57
N HIS A 612 2.00 -10.88 28.31
CA HIS A 612 2.15 -10.16 29.59
C HIS A 612 2.13 -8.64 29.38
N ALA A 613 2.75 -8.12 28.33
CA ALA A 613 2.68 -6.71 28.00
C ALA A 613 1.23 -6.26 27.72
N LEU A 614 0.48 -7.01 26.92
CA LEU A 614 -0.94 -6.71 26.67
C LEU A 614 -1.77 -6.78 27.97
N GLN A 615 -1.51 -7.77 28.82
CA GLN A 615 -2.19 -7.90 30.10
C GLN A 615 -1.96 -6.69 31.01
N THR A 616 -0.70 -6.25 31.17
CA THR A 616 -0.39 -5.07 32.01
C THR A 616 -0.89 -3.77 31.41
N LEU A 617 -0.93 -3.65 30.08
CA LEU A 617 -1.55 -2.52 29.40
C LEU A 617 -3.05 -2.47 29.68
N CYS A 618 -3.75 -3.59 29.53
CA CYS A 618 -5.18 -3.67 29.84
C CYS A 618 -5.46 -3.43 31.33
N GLU A 619 -4.59 -3.90 32.23
CA GLU A 619 -4.68 -3.62 33.66
C GLU A 619 -4.59 -2.12 33.95
N ALA A 620 -3.63 -1.41 33.35
CA ALA A 620 -3.49 0.03 33.53
C ALA A 620 -4.73 0.80 33.02
N GLU A 621 -5.11 0.56 31.76
CA GLU A 621 -6.19 1.32 31.11
C GLU A 621 -7.57 0.99 31.70
N SER A 622 -7.82 -0.25 32.12
CA SER A 622 -9.09 -0.60 32.78
C SER A 622 -9.24 0.07 34.14
N ARG A 623 -8.16 0.20 34.92
CA ARG A 623 -8.18 0.93 36.21
C ARG A 623 -8.40 2.41 36.01
N ILE A 624 -7.73 3.03 35.04
CA ILE A 624 -7.92 4.45 34.70
C ILE A 624 -9.37 4.74 34.33
N ALA A 625 -9.97 3.93 33.46
CA ALA A 625 -11.35 4.11 33.04
C ALA A 625 -12.35 3.95 34.20
N ARG A 626 -12.10 3.00 35.11
CA ARG A 626 -12.95 2.75 36.29
C ARG A 626 -12.85 3.86 37.33
N ASP A 627 -11.62 4.22 37.70
CA ASP A 627 -11.37 5.16 38.79
C ASP A 627 -11.47 6.63 38.31
N ARG A 628 -11.54 6.83 36.99
CA ARG A 628 -11.56 8.13 36.28
C ARG A 628 -10.44 9.08 36.71
N ARG A 629 -9.32 8.51 37.17
CA ARG A 629 -8.14 9.22 37.69
C ARG A 629 -6.88 8.42 37.40
N VAL A 630 -5.72 9.10 37.42
CA VAL A 630 -4.42 8.45 37.22
C VAL A 630 -3.74 8.22 38.56
N HIS A 631 -3.49 6.96 38.87
CA HIS A 631 -2.73 6.53 40.05
C HIS A 631 -1.31 6.11 39.68
N VAL A 632 -0.40 6.15 40.66
CA VAL A 632 1.00 5.71 40.48
C VAL A 632 1.07 4.24 40.04
N GLU A 633 0.14 3.40 40.53
CA GLU A 633 0.03 2.00 40.10
C GLU A 633 -0.22 1.84 38.60
N ASN A 634 -0.96 2.78 37.98
CA ASN A 634 -1.24 2.77 36.55
C ASN A 634 0.05 3.06 35.76
N LEU A 635 0.88 3.99 36.26
CA LEU A 635 2.20 4.29 35.68
C LEU A 635 3.15 3.10 35.80
N HIS A 636 3.19 2.43 36.96
CA HIS A 636 3.97 1.21 37.13
C HIS A 636 3.52 0.08 36.22
N ALA A 637 2.21 -0.08 36.01
CA ALA A 637 1.68 -1.05 35.06
C ALA A 637 2.11 -0.75 33.61
N LEU A 638 2.08 0.52 33.18
CA LEU A 638 2.58 0.93 31.86
C LEU A 638 4.11 0.77 31.72
N THR A 639 4.88 1.06 32.78
CA THR A 639 6.33 0.81 32.79
C THR A 639 6.62 -0.69 32.66
N ARG A 640 5.87 -1.55 33.37
CA ARG A 640 5.96 -3.01 33.21
C ARG A 640 5.62 -3.45 31.79
N THR A 641 4.62 -2.85 31.14
CA THR A 641 4.33 -3.10 29.72
C THR A 641 5.55 -2.84 28.84
N CYS A 642 6.23 -1.69 29.01
CA CYS A 642 7.47 -1.39 28.27
C CYS A 642 8.56 -2.44 28.52
N MET A 643 8.78 -2.82 29.78
CA MET A 643 9.78 -3.84 30.14
C MET A 643 9.47 -5.19 29.49
N TYR A 644 8.22 -5.62 29.50
CA TYR A 644 7.81 -6.88 28.85
C TYR A 644 7.99 -6.82 27.32
N LEU A 645 7.65 -5.71 26.68
CA LEU A 645 7.90 -5.52 25.24
C LEU A 645 9.40 -5.54 24.90
N GLN A 646 10.24 -4.90 25.72
CA GLN A 646 11.69 -4.93 25.55
C GLN A 646 12.24 -6.35 25.73
N SER A 647 11.73 -7.10 26.72
CA SER A 647 12.13 -8.50 26.94
C SER A 647 11.68 -9.44 25.82
N ALA A 648 10.55 -9.14 25.17
CA ALA A 648 10.04 -9.91 24.03
C ALA A 648 10.79 -9.62 22.72
N ARG A 649 11.67 -8.61 22.69
CA ARG A 649 12.37 -8.18 21.48
C ARG A 649 13.35 -9.26 21.01
N THR A 650 13.28 -9.59 19.72
CA THR A 650 14.25 -10.45 19.04
C THR A 650 14.69 -9.79 17.73
N PRO A 651 15.79 -10.24 17.09
CA PRO A 651 16.16 -9.75 15.76
C PRO A 651 15.06 -9.93 14.71
N SER A 652 14.15 -10.89 14.91
CA SER A 652 13.00 -11.14 14.04
C SER A 652 11.73 -10.36 14.40
N PHE A 653 11.62 -9.90 15.65
CA PHE A 653 10.45 -9.19 16.18
C PHE A 653 10.91 -8.02 17.06
N CYS A 654 10.98 -6.81 16.47
CA CYS A 654 11.55 -5.65 17.15
C CYS A 654 10.57 -4.92 18.09
N PHE A 655 9.27 -4.97 17.82
CA PHE A 655 8.21 -4.24 18.56
C PHE A 655 8.44 -2.71 18.72
N ASP A 656 9.24 -2.09 17.85
CA ASP A 656 9.64 -0.69 17.99
C ASP A 656 8.43 0.27 18.01
N LEU A 657 7.42 0.03 17.16
CA LEU A 657 6.19 0.83 17.14
C LEU A 657 5.37 0.68 18.42
N GLN A 658 5.21 -0.55 18.90
CA GLN A 658 4.47 -0.83 20.12
C GLN A 658 5.15 -0.19 21.33
N LEU A 659 6.48 -0.30 21.39
CA LEU A 659 7.27 0.32 22.46
C LEU A 659 7.14 1.84 22.44
N HIS A 660 7.26 2.46 21.26
CA HIS A 660 7.15 3.91 21.12
C HIS A 660 5.75 4.41 21.50
N LEU A 661 4.68 3.75 21.04
CA LEU A 661 3.30 4.09 21.41
C LEU A 661 3.03 3.97 22.91
N VAL A 662 3.50 2.90 23.56
CA VAL A 662 3.34 2.72 25.00
C VAL A 662 4.17 3.75 25.76
N SER A 663 5.37 4.11 25.28
CA SER A 663 6.19 5.17 25.87
C SER A 663 5.51 6.54 25.82
N LEU A 664 4.96 6.93 24.67
CA LEU A 664 4.21 8.19 24.54
C LEU A 664 2.94 8.17 25.40
N ARG A 665 2.27 7.01 25.55
CA ARG A 665 1.12 6.86 26.43
C ARG A 665 1.51 6.96 27.91
N LEU A 666 2.66 6.42 28.31
CA LEU A 666 3.21 6.56 29.66
C LEU A 666 3.52 8.02 29.98
N GLU A 667 4.18 8.73 29.07
CA GLU A 667 4.49 10.16 29.20
C GLU A 667 3.20 10.99 29.32
N TRP A 668 2.20 10.72 28.46
CA TRP A 668 0.87 11.32 28.58
C TRP A 668 0.25 11.14 29.97
N MET A 669 0.32 9.93 30.53
CA MET A 669 -0.24 9.64 31.86
C MET A 669 0.51 10.34 32.99
N GLN A 670 1.83 10.53 32.87
CA GLN A 670 2.62 11.31 33.83
C GLN A 670 2.23 12.78 33.82
N LEU A 671 2.04 13.37 32.63
CA LEU A 671 1.58 14.74 32.48
C LEU A 671 0.13 14.92 32.97
N LEU A 672 -0.75 13.95 32.70
CA LEU A 672 -2.13 13.96 33.19
C LEU A 672 -2.20 13.88 34.72
N GLN A 673 -1.35 13.06 35.35
CA GLN A 673 -1.23 13.01 36.82
C GLN A 673 -0.73 14.35 37.39
N THR A 674 0.26 14.97 36.73
CA THR A 674 0.77 16.29 37.12
C THR A 674 -0.33 17.36 37.02
N ALA A 675 -1.13 17.33 35.95
CA ALA A 675 -2.29 18.20 35.78
C ALA A 675 -3.34 18.00 36.89
N GLN A 676 -3.59 16.75 37.30
CA GLN A 676 -4.49 16.42 38.42
C GLN A 676 -4.00 17.01 39.74
N GLN A 677 -2.69 16.96 40.00
CA GLN A 677 -2.08 17.55 41.19
C GLN A 677 -2.19 19.07 41.17
N LEU A 678 -1.76 19.73 40.08
CA LEU A 678 -1.79 21.19 39.95
C LEU A 678 -3.22 21.74 39.99
N ALA A 679 -4.19 21.07 39.35
CA ALA A 679 -5.60 21.46 39.44
C ALA A 679 -6.17 21.27 40.86
N GLY A 680 -5.71 20.25 41.59
CA GLY A 680 -6.01 20.07 43.02
C GLY A 680 -5.49 21.22 43.89
N GLU A 681 -4.21 21.56 43.72
CA GLU A 681 -3.55 22.66 44.44
C GLU A 681 -4.19 24.01 44.12
N ALA A 682 -4.45 24.31 42.84
CA ALA A 682 -5.09 25.55 42.41
C ALA A 682 -6.54 25.66 42.93
N ALA A 683 -7.29 24.55 42.99
CA ALA A 683 -8.64 24.54 43.55
C ALA A 683 -8.64 24.79 45.07
N PHE A 684 -7.60 24.36 45.78
CA PHE A 684 -7.46 24.56 47.22
C PHE A 684 -6.96 25.98 47.57
N THR A 685 -5.95 26.45 46.85
CA THR A 685 -5.30 27.75 47.11
C THR A 685 -6.05 28.92 46.48
N SER A 686 -6.85 28.67 45.42
CA SER A 686 -7.52 29.70 44.62
C SER A 686 -6.57 30.78 44.07
N VAL A 687 -5.33 30.39 43.75
CA VAL A 687 -4.32 31.26 43.12
C VAL A 687 -4.11 30.82 41.68
N ALA A 688 -3.95 31.77 40.77
CA ALA A 688 -3.65 31.50 39.37
C ALA A 688 -2.21 30.98 39.21
N GLY A 689 -2.01 30.07 38.27
CA GLY A 689 -0.69 29.54 37.93
C GLY A 689 0.21 30.59 37.25
N SER A 690 1.50 30.28 37.14
CA SER A 690 2.48 31.16 36.49
C SER A 690 2.90 30.62 35.12
N PRO A 691 2.98 31.46 34.06
CA PRO A 691 3.42 31.02 32.73
C PRO A 691 4.89 30.59 32.69
N ILE A 692 5.72 31.05 33.64
CA ILE A 692 7.12 30.63 33.80
C ILE A 692 7.24 29.50 34.85
N GLY A 693 6.16 29.24 35.58
CA GLY A 693 6.08 28.23 36.65
C GLY A 693 5.72 26.83 36.15
N ARG A 694 5.27 25.99 37.09
CA ARG A 694 4.95 24.57 36.85
C ARG A 694 3.83 24.39 35.83
N GLU A 695 2.80 25.23 35.87
CA GLU A 695 1.66 25.17 34.95
C GLU A 695 2.06 25.54 33.52
N GLY A 696 2.92 26.55 33.35
CA GLY A 696 3.50 26.91 32.07
C GLY A 696 4.39 25.81 31.48
N GLN A 697 5.25 25.20 32.31
CA GLN A 697 6.07 24.06 31.91
C GLN A 697 5.22 22.85 31.49
N LEU A 698 4.13 22.56 32.21
CA LEU A 698 3.19 21.50 31.84
C LEU A 698 2.57 21.74 30.46
N SER A 699 2.14 22.96 30.14
CA SER A 699 1.62 23.31 28.80
C SER A 699 2.67 23.05 27.71
N THR A 700 3.91 23.48 27.93
CA THR A 700 5.02 23.25 26.99
C THR A 700 5.31 21.76 26.78
N GLN A 701 5.35 20.97 27.87
CA GLN A 701 5.57 19.53 27.81
C GLN A 701 4.44 18.80 27.05
N LEU A 702 3.18 19.20 27.26
CA LEU A 702 2.03 18.66 26.54
C LEU A 702 2.10 18.96 25.03
N ARG A 703 2.53 20.16 24.64
CA ARG A 703 2.75 20.49 23.22
C ARG A 703 3.92 19.72 22.62
N ALA A 704 5.01 19.54 23.36
CA ALA A 704 6.13 18.72 22.92
C ALA A 704 5.70 17.26 22.69
N LEU A 705 4.88 16.70 23.59
CA LEU A 705 4.31 15.37 23.43
C LEU A 705 3.37 15.28 22.21
N ALA A 706 2.57 16.32 21.93
CA ALA A 706 1.76 16.38 20.72
C ALA A 706 2.63 16.32 19.45
N CYS A 707 3.78 17.02 19.44
CA CYS A 707 4.75 16.96 18.35
C CYS A 707 5.34 15.55 18.19
N ASN A 708 5.61 14.84 19.28
CA ASN A 708 6.09 13.45 19.22
C ASN A 708 5.06 12.51 18.56
N TYR A 709 3.77 12.65 18.88
CA TYR A 709 2.71 11.90 18.19
C TYR A 709 2.61 12.26 16.69
N LYS A 710 2.78 13.54 16.33
CA LYS A 710 2.82 13.97 14.92
C LYS A 710 4.04 13.43 14.17
N ALA A 711 5.20 13.40 14.80
CA ALA A 711 6.40 12.79 14.23
C ALA A 711 6.21 11.28 14.01
N LEU A 712 5.58 10.59 14.96
CA LEU A 712 5.21 9.19 14.78
C LEU A 712 4.22 9.02 13.61
N HIS A 713 3.21 9.88 13.49
CA HIS A 713 2.27 9.88 12.38
C HIS A 713 2.98 9.97 11.03
N THR A 714 3.89 10.92 10.85
CA THR A 714 4.61 11.11 9.57
C THR A 714 5.61 9.97 9.29
N SER A 715 6.15 9.32 10.32
CA SER A 715 7.04 8.17 10.17
C SER A 715 6.34 6.89 9.67
N LEU A 716 5.02 6.81 9.79
CA LEU A 716 4.21 5.64 9.43
C LEU A 716 3.74 5.66 7.96
N LEU A 717 4.70 5.79 7.06
CA LEU A 717 4.45 5.80 5.61
C LEU A 717 3.71 4.53 5.13
N GLY A 718 2.60 4.74 4.41
CA GLY A 718 1.83 3.65 3.78
C GLY A 718 0.81 2.97 4.70
N VAL A 719 0.63 3.44 5.93
CA VAL A 719 -0.40 2.98 6.88
C VAL A 719 -1.81 3.40 6.43
N ASP A 720 -2.83 2.65 6.86
CA ASP A 720 -4.24 3.00 6.61
C ASP A 720 -4.60 4.34 7.26
N GLN A 721 -5.39 5.16 6.55
CA GLN A 721 -5.81 6.48 7.05
C GLN A 721 -6.43 6.43 8.46
N LEU A 722 -7.22 5.39 8.75
CA LEU A 722 -7.83 5.21 10.07
C LEU A 722 -6.82 5.08 11.21
N ASP A 723 -5.68 4.44 10.96
CA ASP A 723 -4.62 4.28 11.97
C ASP A 723 -3.81 5.57 12.13
N LEU A 724 -3.69 6.36 11.06
CA LEU A 724 -3.09 7.71 11.10
C LEU A 724 -4.00 8.70 11.85
N ASP A 725 -5.31 8.66 11.56
CA ASP A 725 -6.33 9.47 12.22
C ASP A 725 -6.33 9.22 13.74
N ALA A 726 -6.08 7.97 14.18
CA ALA A 726 -5.92 7.63 15.60
C ALA A 726 -4.74 8.34 16.27
N LEU A 727 -3.58 8.44 15.61
CA LEU A 727 -2.41 9.15 16.13
C LEU A 727 -2.61 10.66 16.15
N ARG A 728 -3.26 11.19 15.11
CA ARG A 728 -3.65 12.60 15.04
C ARG A 728 -4.60 12.97 16.18
N ALA A 729 -5.56 12.11 16.49
CA ALA A 729 -6.45 12.30 17.62
C ALA A 729 -5.72 12.32 18.98
N GLN A 730 -4.66 11.51 19.16
CA GLN A 730 -3.82 11.58 20.38
C GLN A 730 -3.00 12.88 20.44
N ALA A 731 -2.47 13.36 19.31
CA ALA A 731 -1.79 14.65 19.24
C ALA A 731 -2.76 15.80 19.59
N ASP A 732 -3.98 15.77 19.03
CA ASP A 732 -5.02 16.76 19.31
C ASP A 732 -5.48 16.73 20.78
N LEU A 733 -5.53 15.55 21.40
CA LEU A 733 -5.79 15.39 22.84
C LEU A 733 -4.74 16.13 23.68
N CYS A 734 -3.47 16.03 23.29
CA CYS A 734 -2.36 16.68 23.98
C CYS A 734 -2.44 18.20 23.86
N VAL A 735 -2.73 18.70 22.66
CA VAL A 735 -2.97 20.13 22.43
C VAL A 735 -4.17 20.61 23.23
N LEU A 736 -5.28 19.86 23.23
CA LEU A 736 -6.49 20.24 23.96
C LEU A 736 -6.25 20.36 25.47
N LEU A 737 -5.52 19.42 26.06
CA LEU A 737 -5.16 19.51 27.48
C LEU A 737 -4.22 20.69 27.75
N ALA A 738 -3.28 20.98 26.85
CA ALA A 738 -2.43 22.17 26.96
C ALA A 738 -3.27 23.46 26.92
N SER A 739 -4.21 23.56 25.97
CA SER A 739 -5.17 24.68 25.88
C SER A 739 -6.00 24.82 27.15
N ALA A 740 -6.45 23.70 27.74
CA ALA A 740 -7.20 23.69 28.99
C ALA A 740 -6.35 24.16 30.19
N VAL A 741 -5.07 23.76 30.26
CA VAL A 741 -4.12 24.28 31.28
C VAL A 741 -3.94 25.79 31.12
N GLU A 742 -3.77 26.28 29.90
CA GLU A 742 -3.60 27.71 29.64
C GLU A 742 -4.84 28.54 29.98
N GLY A 743 -6.02 28.04 29.65
CA GLY A 743 -7.27 28.73 29.92
C GLY A 743 -7.70 28.65 31.39
N PHE A 744 -7.68 27.46 31.99
CA PHE A 744 -8.26 27.24 33.32
C PHE A 744 -7.27 27.40 34.49
N LEU A 745 -5.97 27.15 34.28
CA LEU A 745 -4.96 27.27 35.34
C LEU A 745 -4.11 28.55 35.19
N LEU A 746 -3.75 28.94 33.96
CA LEU A 746 -3.00 30.17 33.69
C LEU A 746 -3.89 31.40 33.40
N LEU A 747 -5.20 31.20 33.23
CA LEU A 747 -6.18 32.26 32.96
C LEU A 747 -5.82 33.13 31.75
N ARG A 748 -5.27 32.52 30.69
CA ARG A 748 -5.04 33.20 29.41
C ARG A 748 -6.36 33.43 28.68
N SER A 749 -6.44 34.57 28.00
CA SER A 749 -7.59 34.90 27.12
C SER A 749 -7.79 33.81 26.06
N PRO A 750 -9.03 33.33 25.80
CA PRO A 750 -9.36 32.34 24.77
C PRO A 750 -8.85 32.70 23.38
N SER A 751 -8.77 34.00 23.07
CA SER A 751 -8.25 34.51 21.79
C SER A 751 -6.74 34.31 21.59
N LEU A 752 -6.00 34.06 22.67
CA LEU A 752 -4.55 33.86 22.68
C LEU A 752 -4.15 32.39 22.86
N ILE A 753 -5.13 31.50 23.02
CA ILE A 753 -4.90 30.07 23.23
C ILE A 753 -4.99 29.36 21.88
N ASP A 754 -3.92 28.65 21.54
CA ASP A 754 -3.91 27.76 20.38
C ASP A 754 -4.73 26.52 20.67
N PHE A 755 -5.89 26.41 20.01
CA PHE A 755 -6.69 25.18 19.98
C PHE A 755 -6.39 24.35 18.74
N PRO A 756 -6.76 23.06 18.71
CA PRO A 756 -6.63 22.24 17.51
C PRO A 756 -7.29 22.90 16.28
N ALA A 757 -6.51 23.17 15.23
CA ALA A 757 -6.91 24.01 14.09
C ALA A 757 -7.77 23.27 13.03
N GLN A 758 -7.77 21.93 13.02
CA GLN A 758 -8.13 21.13 11.84
C GLN A 758 -9.50 20.44 11.86
N TRP A 759 -10.40 20.82 12.76
CA TRP A 759 -11.71 20.15 12.81
C TRP A 759 -12.72 20.67 11.77
N LYS A 760 -12.32 21.68 10.99
CA LYS A 760 -13.19 22.38 10.04
C LYS A 760 -13.29 21.72 8.66
N THR A 761 -12.49 20.69 8.34
CA THR A 761 -12.40 20.17 6.95
C THR A 761 -12.06 18.67 6.81
N VAL A 762 -12.43 17.81 7.76
CA VAL A 762 -12.34 16.35 7.57
C VAL A 762 -13.75 15.78 7.39
N ASP A 763 -14.33 16.00 6.21
CA ASP A 763 -15.76 15.76 5.97
C ASP A 763 -16.21 14.27 5.95
N ASN A 764 -15.31 13.28 5.97
CA ASN A 764 -15.73 11.89 5.66
C ASN A 764 -15.19 10.78 6.59
N ASN A 765 -14.54 11.06 7.72
CA ASN A 765 -13.82 10.03 8.50
C ASN A 765 -14.06 10.02 10.02
N HIS A 766 -15.28 10.30 10.49
CA HIS A 766 -15.54 10.38 11.93
C HIS A 766 -15.55 9.00 12.62
N GLN A 767 -14.37 8.57 13.09
CA GLN A 767 -14.27 7.65 14.22
C GLN A 767 -14.89 8.34 15.45
N TRP A 768 -15.77 7.65 16.17
CA TRP A 768 -16.50 8.18 17.35
C TRP A 768 -15.63 8.97 18.34
N SER A 769 -14.38 8.53 18.55
CA SER A 769 -13.45 9.20 19.46
C SER A 769 -13.07 10.61 18.99
N VAL A 770 -12.95 10.85 17.69
CA VAL A 770 -12.65 12.18 17.13
C VAL A 770 -13.84 13.12 17.33
N GLU A 771 -15.07 12.61 17.17
CA GLU A 771 -16.29 13.38 17.43
C GLU A 771 -16.41 13.77 18.91
N MET A 772 -16.10 12.84 19.82
CA MET A 772 -16.08 13.14 21.25
C MET A 772 -15.04 14.21 21.62
N LEU A 773 -13.86 14.17 20.99
CA LEU A 773 -12.85 15.22 21.18
C LEU A 773 -13.35 16.57 20.66
N LYS A 774 -14.01 16.56 19.49
CA LYS A 774 -14.64 17.75 18.92
C LYS A 774 -15.60 18.40 19.89
N ASN A 775 -16.56 17.62 20.39
CA ASN A 775 -17.54 18.08 21.37
C ASN A 775 -16.90 18.56 22.67
N LEU A 776 -15.86 17.86 23.17
CA LEU A 776 -15.16 18.24 24.40
C LEU A 776 -14.46 19.60 24.29
N CYS A 777 -13.82 19.91 23.16
CA CYS A 777 -13.20 21.23 23.01
C CYS A 777 -14.20 22.34 22.71
N GLU A 778 -15.32 22.05 22.03
CA GLU A 778 -16.41 23.02 21.94
C GLU A 778 -16.95 23.36 23.34
N ASP A 779 -17.12 22.35 24.21
CA ASP A 779 -17.48 22.54 25.63
C ASP A 779 -16.41 23.30 26.41
N ILE A 780 -15.12 22.99 26.22
CA ILE A 780 -14.01 23.71 26.86
C ILE A 780 -14.00 25.18 26.43
N ARG A 781 -14.12 25.47 25.14
CA ARG A 781 -14.18 26.86 24.64
C ARG A 781 -15.36 27.61 25.23
N ALA A 782 -16.56 27.00 25.19
CA ALA A 782 -17.73 27.59 25.81
C ALA A 782 -17.51 27.86 27.30
N LYS A 783 -16.91 26.93 28.06
CA LYS A 783 -16.61 27.12 29.48
C LYS A 783 -15.57 28.20 29.74
N LEU A 784 -14.58 28.37 28.87
CA LEU A 784 -13.61 29.45 28.96
C LEU A 784 -14.26 30.82 28.70
N ASP A 785 -15.16 30.92 27.71
CA ASP A 785 -15.93 32.14 27.44
C ASP A 785 -16.83 32.53 28.63
N HIS A 786 -17.30 31.55 29.41
CA HIS A 786 -18.03 31.80 30.64
C HIS A 786 -17.11 32.18 31.80
N LEU A 787 -15.91 31.58 31.90
CA LEU A 787 -14.91 31.87 32.93
C LEU A 787 -14.42 33.33 32.84
N ASP A 788 -14.18 33.82 31.63
CA ASP A 788 -13.74 35.20 31.36
C ASP A 788 -14.75 36.24 31.84
N LYS A 789 -16.04 35.89 31.89
CA LYS A 789 -17.12 36.77 32.38
C LYS A 789 -17.21 36.81 33.90
N LEU A 790 -16.46 35.99 34.62
CA LEU A 790 -16.45 35.96 36.09
C LEU A 790 -15.50 37.01 36.68
N SER A 791 -15.75 37.41 37.91
CA SER A 791 -14.86 38.30 38.66
C SER A 791 -13.45 37.68 38.82
N PRO A 792 -12.35 38.43 38.62
CA PRO A 792 -10.98 37.90 38.65
C PRO A 792 -10.62 37.10 39.92
N SER A 793 -11.19 37.45 41.08
CA SER A 793 -10.97 36.73 42.34
C SER A 793 -11.56 35.33 42.39
N ARG A 794 -12.53 35.00 41.53
CA ARG A 794 -13.21 33.69 41.48
C ARG A 794 -12.71 32.80 40.35
N GLN A 795 -12.03 33.38 39.36
CA GLN A 795 -11.55 32.67 38.17
C GLN A 795 -10.60 31.51 38.51
N PRO A 796 -9.59 31.65 39.40
CA PRO A 796 -8.66 30.54 39.67
C PRO A 796 -9.34 29.31 40.29
N GLY A 797 -10.19 29.52 41.30
CA GLY A 797 -10.88 28.43 41.98
C GLY A 797 -11.92 27.72 41.10
N ILE A 798 -12.66 28.46 40.26
CA ILE A 798 -13.64 27.87 39.33
C ILE A 798 -12.93 27.21 38.16
N GLY A 799 -11.91 27.86 37.58
CA GLY A 799 -11.07 27.29 36.52
C GLY A 799 -10.47 25.96 36.94
N ALA A 800 -9.87 25.89 38.14
CA ALA A 800 -9.30 24.66 38.66
C ALA A 800 -10.34 23.53 38.84
N ARG A 801 -11.58 23.83 39.26
CA ARG A 801 -12.65 22.83 39.36
C ARG A 801 -13.13 22.35 37.99
N VAL A 802 -13.24 23.25 37.02
CA VAL A 802 -13.55 22.88 35.62
C VAL A 802 -12.43 22.02 35.06
N MET A 803 -11.18 22.35 35.33
CA MET A 803 -10.02 21.55 34.94
C MET A 803 -10.09 20.13 35.54
N GLN A 804 -10.47 19.98 36.80
CA GLN A 804 -10.70 18.64 37.40
C GLN A 804 -11.79 17.85 36.67
N GLN A 805 -12.88 18.50 36.25
CA GLN A 805 -13.93 17.85 35.46
C GLN A 805 -13.43 17.44 34.06
N VAL A 806 -12.65 18.29 33.40
CA VAL A 806 -12.01 17.98 32.11
C VAL A 806 -11.08 16.78 32.26
N LEU A 807 -10.27 16.72 33.32
CA LEU A 807 -9.37 15.59 33.60
C LEU A 807 -10.14 14.29 33.83
N ILE A 808 -11.28 14.34 34.52
CA ILE A 808 -12.18 13.19 34.71
C ILE A 808 -12.75 12.71 33.36
N ALA A 809 -13.20 13.65 32.51
CA ALA A 809 -13.71 13.34 31.19
C ALA A 809 -12.62 12.70 30.29
N LEU A 810 -11.40 13.24 30.32
CA LEU A 810 -10.26 12.70 29.57
C LEU A 810 -9.86 11.29 30.04
N CYS A 811 -9.97 10.99 31.34
CA CYS A 811 -9.72 9.64 31.87
C CYS A 811 -10.82 8.64 31.48
N ALA A 812 -12.04 9.11 31.17
CA ALA A 812 -13.13 8.26 30.70
C ALA A 812 -12.98 7.87 29.22
N ILE A 813 -12.27 8.68 28.42
CA ILE A 813 -12.03 8.38 27.01
C ILE A 813 -10.96 7.28 26.90
N PRO A 814 -11.28 6.09 26.37
CA PRO A 814 -10.31 5.02 26.22
C PRO A 814 -9.21 5.43 25.20
N PRO A 815 -7.97 4.94 25.36
CA PRO A 815 -6.92 5.20 24.37
C PRO A 815 -7.32 4.66 22.99
N ILE A 816 -7.07 5.46 21.97
CA ILE A 816 -7.32 5.09 20.58
C ILE A 816 -6.10 4.32 20.08
N LEU A 817 -6.20 2.99 20.08
CA LEU A 817 -5.12 2.13 19.57
C LEU A 817 -5.21 1.99 18.05
N PRO A 818 -4.15 2.31 17.29
CA PRO A 818 -4.12 2.00 15.87
C PRO A 818 -4.12 0.48 15.66
N ARG A 819 -4.77 -0.02 14.62
CA ARG A 819 -4.76 -1.45 14.26
C ARG A 819 -3.35 -1.97 13.99
N MET A 820 -2.47 -1.08 13.52
CA MET A 820 -1.03 -1.33 13.40
C MET A 820 -0.35 -1.73 14.72
N PHE A 821 -0.90 -1.38 15.89
CA PHE A 821 -0.36 -1.84 17.18
C PHE A 821 -0.28 -3.37 17.27
N PHE A 822 -1.23 -4.08 16.63
CA PHE A 822 -1.27 -5.55 16.57
C PHE A 822 -0.69 -6.12 15.27
N ARG A 823 0.11 -5.34 14.53
CA ARG A 823 0.76 -5.77 13.29
C ARG A 823 2.24 -5.42 13.33
N SER A 824 3.09 -6.38 13.02
CA SER A 824 4.53 -6.16 12.86
C SER A 824 4.92 -5.72 11.44
N ARG A 825 4.00 -5.84 10.47
CA ARG A 825 4.24 -5.63 9.04
C ARG A 825 3.17 -4.75 8.40
N LEU A 826 3.60 -3.85 7.53
CA LEU A 826 2.73 -3.16 6.58
C LEU A 826 2.24 -4.15 5.50
N ARG A 827 1.02 -3.92 4.99
CA ARG A 827 0.48 -4.67 3.85
C ARG A 827 1.43 -4.53 2.65
N SER A 828 1.74 -5.64 1.98
CA SER A 828 2.64 -5.70 0.81
C SER A 828 2.27 -4.67 -0.27
N GLU A 829 0.96 -4.47 -0.47
CA GLU A 829 0.36 -3.57 -1.49
C GLU A 829 0.64 -2.08 -1.31
N ARG A 830 1.20 -1.64 -0.18
CA ARG A 830 1.56 -0.23 0.06
C ARG A 830 3.03 -0.05 0.45
N ARG A 831 3.86 -1.09 0.28
CA ARG A 831 5.27 -1.02 0.65
C ARG A 831 6.04 -0.14 -0.34
N LEU A 832 6.90 0.70 0.21
CA LEU A 832 7.86 1.50 -0.52
C LEU A 832 9.25 1.23 0.04
N ARG A 833 10.21 0.94 -0.84
CA ARG A 833 11.64 0.84 -0.52
C ARG A 833 12.34 2.03 -1.15
N SER A 834 13.38 2.54 -0.50
CA SER A 834 14.19 3.62 -1.06
C SER A 834 15.67 3.37 -0.80
N SER A 835 16.49 3.74 -1.77
CA SER A 835 17.94 3.76 -1.66
C SER A 835 18.43 5.03 -2.33
N ALA A 836 19.41 5.72 -1.74
CA ALA A 836 20.06 6.86 -2.35
C ALA A 836 21.53 6.87 -1.96
N GLN A 837 22.41 7.31 -2.86
CA GLN A 837 23.83 7.29 -2.61
C GLN A 837 24.55 8.44 -3.33
N PHE A 838 25.50 9.04 -2.63
CA PHE A 838 26.41 10.01 -3.21
C PHE A 838 27.48 9.32 -4.06
N LEU A 839 27.65 9.76 -5.30
CA LEU A 839 28.64 9.30 -6.28
C LEU A 839 29.51 10.50 -6.71
N THR A 840 30.80 10.29 -6.94
CA THR A 840 31.58 11.28 -7.72
C THR A 840 31.18 11.21 -9.20
N TYR A 841 31.47 12.26 -9.97
CA TYR A 841 31.28 12.19 -11.43
C TYR A 841 32.07 11.03 -12.07
N SER A 842 33.26 10.72 -11.56
CA SER A 842 34.05 9.59 -12.03
C SER A 842 33.40 8.24 -11.72
N GLU A 843 32.87 8.02 -10.51
CA GLU A 843 32.12 6.81 -10.15
C GLU A 843 30.76 6.72 -10.84
N HIS A 844 30.21 7.85 -11.27
CA HIS A 844 28.99 7.86 -12.06
C HIS A 844 29.24 7.57 -13.54
N ALA A 845 30.46 7.75 -14.05
CA ALA A 845 30.76 7.63 -15.49
C ALA A 845 31.72 6.49 -15.84
N ALA A 846 32.58 6.04 -14.92
CA ALA A 846 33.68 5.13 -15.21
C ALA A 846 33.31 3.66 -15.06
N PHE A 847 33.57 2.85 -16.08
CA PHE A 847 33.50 1.39 -15.97
C PHE A 847 34.68 0.83 -15.16
N ALA A 848 34.42 -0.02 -14.17
CA ALA A 848 35.43 -0.80 -13.47
C ALA A 848 35.25 -2.31 -13.73
N ALA A 849 36.32 -3.00 -14.15
CA ALA A 849 36.30 -4.46 -14.38
C ALA A 849 36.14 -5.30 -13.09
N LYS A 850 36.30 -4.66 -11.92
CA LYS A 850 36.02 -5.23 -10.60
C LYS A 850 35.29 -4.20 -9.75
N PRO A 851 34.21 -4.56 -9.04
CA PRO A 851 33.59 -3.66 -8.07
C PRO A 851 34.60 -3.29 -6.98
N ARG A 852 34.68 -2.00 -6.63
CA ARG A 852 35.62 -1.46 -5.63
C ARG A 852 34.87 -1.08 -4.35
N SER A 853 35.44 -1.41 -3.19
CA SER A 853 35.01 -0.85 -1.91
C SER A 853 35.24 0.66 -1.93
N ARG A 854 34.22 1.46 -1.60
CA ARG A 854 34.31 2.93 -1.73
C ARG A 854 34.92 3.54 -0.47
N SER A 855 36.11 4.12 -0.61
CA SER A 855 36.80 4.86 0.45
C SER A 855 36.24 6.27 0.62
N GLN A 856 36.64 6.94 1.71
CA GLN A 856 36.39 8.37 1.92
C GLN A 856 36.93 9.19 0.74
N LEU A 857 36.19 10.23 0.36
CA LEU A 857 36.60 11.15 -0.71
C LEU A 857 37.60 12.18 -0.17
N GLY A 858 38.61 12.53 -0.95
CA GLY A 858 39.50 13.64 -0.63
C GLY A 858 39.08 14.91 -1.37
N VAL A 859 39.00 16.03 -0.67
CA VAL A 859 38.69 17.36 -1.22
C VAL A 859 39.75 18.36 -0.74
N PRO A 860 40.44 19.08 -1.64
CA PRO A 860 41.36 20.12 -1.20
C PRO A 860 40.61 21.30 -0.56
N LEU A 861 41.11 21.82 0.56
CA LEU A 861 40.55 23.01 1.20
C LEU A 861 40.51 24.20 0.21
N GLY A 862 39.39 24.92 0.19
CA GLY A 862 39.21 26.06 -0.71
C GLY A 862 38.72 25.70 -2.12
N THR A 863 38.34 24.43 -2.36
CA THR A 863 37.71 23.99 -3.61
C THR A 863 36.27 23.56 -3.39
N ASP A 864 35.44 23.79 -4.40
CA ASP A 864 34.06 23.30 -4.39
C ASP A 864 34.04 21.78 -4.47
N PHE A 865 33.18 21.16 -3.68
CA PHE A 865 32.92 19.73 -3.75
C PHE A 865 31.69 19.48 -4.60
N THR A 866 31.86 18.67 -5.66
CA THR A 866 30.75 18.26 -6.52
C THR A 866 30.55 16.75 -6.50
N SER A 867 29.30 16.33 -6.33
CA SER A 867 28.89 14.94 -6.38
C SER A 867 27.51 14.80 -7.03
N VAL A 868 27.08 13.57 -7.23
CA VAL A 868 25.75 13.23 -7.73
C VAL A 868 25.08 12.34 -6.69
N LEU A 869 23.92 12.73 -6.20
CA LEU A 869 23.06 11.83 -5.43
C LEU A 869 22.19 11.03 -6.42
N LYS A 870 22.46 9.73 -6.51
CA LYS A 870 21.66 8.79 -7.30
C LYS A 870 20.83 7.93 -6.37
N GLY A 871 19.53 7.81 -6.62
CA GLY A 871 18.61 7.02 -5.82
C GLY A 871 17.58 6.27 -6.65
N ALA A 872 16.78 5.47 -5.96
CA ALA A 872 15.60 4.84 -6.52
C ALA A 872 14.54 4.61 -5.42
N LEU A 873 13.28 4.80 -5.79
CA LEU A 873 12.14 4.29 -5.03
C LEU A 873 11.68 2.99 -5.69
N ALA A 874 11.36 1.97 -4.89
CA ALA A 874 10.86 0.69 -5.38
C ALA A 874 9.54 0.30 -4.69
N PHE A 875 8.56 -0.11 -5.47
CA PHE A 875 7.21 -0.45 -5.00
C PHE A 875 6.58 -1.53 -5.89
N SER A 876 5.51 -2.19 -5.40
CA SER A 876 4.77 -3.18 -6.20
C SER A 876 3.84 -2.53 -7.23
N PRO A 877 3.50 -3.19 -8.35
CA PRO A 877 2.51 -2.73 -9.30
C PRO A 877 1.16 -2.40 -8.67
N SER A 878 0.74 -3.21 -7.69
CA SER A 878 -0.48 -2.95 -6.91
C SER A 878 -0.43 -1.64 -6.12
N ALA A 879 0.75 -1.16 -5.75
CA ALA A 879 0.94 0.07 -4.98
C ALA A 879 0.99 1.32 -5.87
N ARG A 880 1.12 1.15 -7.20
CA ARG A 880 1.30 2.26 -8.15
C ARG A 880 0.14 3.25 -8.08
N GLY A 881 -1.11 2.75 -8.19
CA GLY A 881 -2.30 3.60 -8.14
C GLY A 881 -2.34 4.43 -6.86
N TYR A 882 -2.22 3.75 -5.72
CA TYR A 882 -2.19 4.37 -4.39
C TYR A 882 -1.14 5.49 -4.26
N TRP A 883 0.11 5.22 -4.64
CA TRP A 883 1.19 6.21 -4.51
C TRP A 883 1.09 7.34 -5.55
N SER A 884 0.66 7.04 -6.78
CA SER A 884 0.49 8.06 -7.82
C SER A 884 -0.65 9.04 -7.54
N GLU A 885 -1.69 8.60 -6.83
CA GLU A 885 -2.81 9.44 -6.41
C GLU A 885 -2.47 10.31 -5.20
N ARG A 886 -1.59 9.83 -4.32
CA ARG A 886 -1.26 10.52 -3.07
C ARG A 886 -0.04 11.41 -3.17
N VAL A 887 1.01 10.99 -3.86
CA VAL A 887 2.32 11.64 -3.80
C VAL A 887 2.58 12.45 -5.05
N GLU A 888 2.98 13.70 -4.83
CA GLU A 888 3.26 14.65 -5.90
C GLU A 888 4.77 14.82 -6.14
N ARG A 889 5.53 15.00 -5.05
CA ARG A 889 6.95 15.41 -5.13
C ARG A 889 7.81 14.68 -4.10
N LEU A 890 9.12 14.67 -4.34
CA LEU A 890 10.13 14.18 -3.42
C LEU A 890 10.99 15.37 -2.96
N GLU A 891 11.06 15.60 -1.66
CA GLU A 891 11.98 16.53 -1.03
C GLU A 891 13.27 15.81 -0.65
N VAL A 892 14.42 16.39 -0.99
CA VAL A 892 15.73 15.91 -0.61
C VAL A 892 16.47 17.03 0.10
N GLU A 893 16.81 16.80 1.36
CA GLU A 893 17.58 17.70 2.21
C GLU A 893 19.00 17.13 2.37
N ILE A 894 20.00 17.90 1.95
CA ILE A 894 21.41 17.52 1.97
C ILE A 894 22.10 18.30 3.09
N LEU A 895 22.78 17.58 3.98
CA LEU A 895 23.50 18.15 5.12
C LEU A 895 24.98 17.75 5.07
N VAL A 896 25.84 18.68 5.47
CA VAL A 896 27.26 18.43 5.73
C VAL A 896 27.54 18.62 7.23
N CYS A 897 28.05 17.56 7.86
CA CYS A 897 28.39 17.56 9.29
C CYS A 897 29.84 17.11 9.52
N PRO A 898 30.55 17.64 10.52
CA PRO A 898 31.87 17.13 10.91
C PRO A 898 31.78 15.68 11.43
N ALA A 899 32.73 14.84 11.02
CA ALA A 899 32.79 13.44 11.43
C ALA A 899 33.19 13.33 12.91
N GLY A 900 32.44 12.55 13.70
CA GLY A 900 32.69 12.36 15.13
C GLY A 900 31.85 13.27 16.05
N ALA A 901 31.15 14.28 15.53
CA ALA A 901 29.96 14.79 16.22
C ALA A 901 29.02 13.58 16.40
N ASN A 902 28.38 13.43 17.56
CA ASN A 902 27.50 12.30 17.87
C ASN A 902 26.21 12.34 17.02
N VAL A 903 26.33 12.17 15.70
CA VAL A 903 25.23 12.14 14.72
C VAL A 903 24.28 10.97 15.00
N ASN A 904 24.73 9.97 15.77
CA ASN A 904 23.90 8.86 16.23
C ASN A 904 22.99 9.23 17.42
N ARG A 905 23.36 10.20 18.28
CA ARG A 905 22.44 10.73 19.31
C ARG A 905 21.50 11.77 18.70
N THR A 906 22.00 12.60 17.80
CA THR A 906 21.13 13.51 17.06
C THR A 906 20.17 12.73 16.15
N SER A 907 20.44 11.52 15.67
CA SER A 907 19.40 10.72 14.98
C SER A 907 18.21 10.30 15.86
N ASN A 908 18.41 10.05 17.15
CA ASN A 908 17.31 9.71 18.07
C ASN A 908 16.56 10.95 18.56
N VAL A 909 17.23 12.11 18.58
CA VAL A 909 16.63 13.41 18.91
C VAL A 909 16.07 14.11 17.65
N ILE A 910 16.57 13.80 16.46
CA ILE A 910 16.15 14.36 15.15
C ILE A 910 15.05 13.51 14.51
N ALA A 911 14.92 12.22 14.84
CA ALA A 911 13.67 11.49 14.59
C ALA A 911 12.50 12.10 15.38
N SER A 912 12.77 12.77 16.51
CA SER A 912 11.82 13.65 17.22
C SER A 912 11.85 15.13 16.76
N LEU A 913 12.85 15.57 15.98
CA LEU A 913 12.95 16.94 15.43
C LEU A 913 12.65 17.03 13.92
N SER A 914 11.77 16.17 13.39
CA SER A 914 11.04 16.53 12.15
C SER A 914 9.86 17.49 12.42
N ALA A 915 9.79 18.06 13.63
CA ALA A 915 8.88 19.16 13.97
C ALA A 915 9.69 20.46 13.99
N TYR A 916 9.62 21.24 12.92
CA TYR A 916 10.04 22.64 12.98
C TYR A 916 8.97 23.45 13.73
N GLU A 917 9.46 24.49 14.42
CA GLU A 917 8.74 25.57 15.13
C GLU A 917 8.34 25.34 16.60
N VAL A 918 9.31 25.10 17.51
CA VAL A 918 9.23 25.66 18.88
C VAL A 918 10.63 26.03 19.41
N VAL A 919 10.99 27.31 19.24
CA VAL A 919 11.69 28.24 20.16
C VAL A 919 13.12 27.98 20.68
N ASP A 920 13.74 26.79 20.60
CA ASP A 920 15.17 26.64 21.00
C ASP A 920 16.08 26.17 19.85
N ALA A 921 16.01 26.89 18.72
CA ALA A 921 16.81 26.68 17.51
C ALA A 921 18.32 27.02 17.65
N LEU A 922 18.84 27.27 18.85
CA LEU A 922 20.22 27.78 19.03
C LEU A 922 21.31 26.70 19.15
N ALA A 923 20.96 25.43 19.37
CA ALA A 923 21.97 24.37 19.57
C ALA A 923 22.38 23.63 18.28
N ASP A 924 21.45 23.36 17.36
CA ASP A 924 21.70 22.51 16.18
C ASP A 924 22.36 23.25 14.99
N GLU A 925 22.28 24.58 14.91
CA GLU A 925 22.98 25.38 13.88
C GLU A 925 24.51 25.31 14.02
N THR A 926 25.03 24.92 15.19
CA THR A 926 26.48 24.86 15.43
C THR A 926 27.18 23.66 14.78
N LEU A 927 26.44 22.64 14.34
CA LEU A 927 26.99 21.37 13.84
C LEU A 927 26.79 21.13 12.33
N VAL A 928 25.94 21.91 11.66
CA VAL A 928 25.66 21.79 10.23
C VAL A 928 26.41 22.89 9.49
N GLN A 929 27.41 22.51 8.68
CA GLN A 929 28.20 23.47 7.92
C GLN A 929 27.55 23.86 6.59
N HIS A 930 26.70 22.99 6.05
CA HIS A 930 25.96 23.24 4.81
C HIS A 930 24.62 22.51 4.84
N CYS A 931 23.57 23.20 4.39
CA CYS A 931 22.23 22.65 4.21
C CYS A 931 21.67 23.09 2.84
N ALA A 932 21.20 22.14 2.04
CA ALA A 932 20.52 22.42 0.78
C ALA A 932 19.27 21.55 0.66
N THR A 933 18.12 22.18 0.41
CA THR A 933 16.84 21.49 0.17
C THR A 933 16.45 21.60 -1.29
N VAL A 934 16.11 20.47 -1.91
CA VAL A 934 15.73 20.39 -3.32
C VAL A 934 14.44 19.60 -3.45
N ILE A 935 13.50 20.11 -4.24
CA ILE A 935 12.22 19.46 -4.52
C ILE A 935 12.25 18.90 -5.94
N LEU A 936 12.05 17.59 -6.06
CA LEU A 936 12.02 16.85 -7.32
C LEU A 936 10.57 16.43 -7.64
N PRO A 937 10.01 16.80 -8.81
CA PRO A 937 8.71 16.27 -9.23
C PRO A 937 8.83 14.77 -9.53
N LEU A 938 7.84 13.98 -9.09
CA LEU A 938 7.84 12.54 -9.37
C LEU A 938 7.28 12.27 -10.77
N ALA A 939 8.16 11.83 -11.67
CA ALA A 939 7.80 11.44 -13.02
C ALA A 939 7.24 10.00 -13.06
N TRP A 940 5.97 9.81 -12.67
CA TRP A 940 5.28 8.50 -12.67
C TRP A 940 5.19 7.82 -14.05
N ASN A 941 5.55 8.55 -15.12
CA ASN A 941 5.70 8.06 -16.49
C ASN A 941 7.08 7.42 -16.77
N LEU A 942 8.09 7.62 -15.91
CA LEU A 942 9.45 7.08 -16.04
C LEU A 942 9.68 5.80 -15.23
N ILE A 943 8.61 5.14 -14.78
CA ILE A 943 8.71 3.90 -14.00
C ILE A 943 9.31 2.79 -14.86
N VAL A 944 10.32 2.11 -14.31
CA VAL A 944 10.95 0.96 -14.96
C VAL A 944 10.49 -0.33 -14.30
N GLU A 945 9.97 -1.25 -15.12
CA GLU A 945 9.42 -2.52 -14.64
C GLU A 945 10.50 -3.61 -14.59
N SER A 946 10.53 -4.37 -13.50
CA SER A 946 11.27 -5.62 -13.37
C SER A 946 10.28 -6.78 -13.23
N THR A 947 10.35 -7.76 -14.13
CA THR A 947 9.43 -8.90 -14.15
C THR A 947 10.05 -10.12 -13.47
N THR A 948 9.45 -10.60 -12.40
CA THR A 948 9.65 -11.96 -11.89
C THR A 948 8.57 -12.86 -12.50
N HIS A 949 8.93 -14.00 -13.10
CA HIS A 949 7.92 -14.97 -13.54
C HIS A 949 7.15 -15.51 -12.32
N GLY A 950 5.87 -15.15 -12.25
CA GLY A 950 4.95 -15.27 -11.12
C GLY A 950 4.23 -13.93 -10.95
N ASP A 951 2.97 -13.85 -11.40
CA ASP A 951 2.20 -12.60 -11.63
C ASP A 951 2.12 -11.63 -10.42
N ASP A 952 2.55 -12.03 -9.22
CA ASP A 952 2.44 -11.26 -7.98
C ASP A 952 3.73 -10.56 -7.50
N GLN A 953 4.86 -10.65 -8.21
CA GLN A 953 6.18 -10.23 -7.69
C GLN A 953 6.96 -9.19 -8.52
N ALA A 954 6.38 -8.60 -9.56
CA ALA A 954 7.07 -7.52 -10.29
C ALA A 954 7.36 -6.33 -9.36
N ILE A 955 8.54 -5.70 -9.49
CA ILE A 955 8.91 -4.49 -8.74
C ILE A 955 9.08 -3.34 -9.73
N LEU A 956 8.46 -2.21 -9.40
CA LEU A 956 8.55 -0.96 -10.14
C LEU A 956 9.62 -0.09 -9.51
N TYR A 957 10.53 0.46 -10.32
CA TYR A 957 11.59 1.37 -9.88
C TYR A 957 11.35 2.78 -10.43
N LEU A 958 11.42 3.78 -9.56
CA LEU A 958 11.42 5.19 -9.91
C LEU A 958 12.82 5.76 -9.62
N PRO A 959 13.69 5.90 -10.64
CA PRO A 959 15.03 6.44 -10.46
C PRO A 959 14.98 7.93 -10.12
N LEU A 960 15.91 8.38 -9.27
CA LEU A 960 16.17 9.79 -8.98
C LEU A 960 17.66 10.08 -9.12
N MET A 961 17.98 11.24 -9.67
CA MET A 961 19.37 11.68 -9.84
C MET A 961 19.40 13.19 -9.69
N MET A 962 20.34 13.69 -8.89
CA MET A 962 20.53 15.13 -8.73
C MET A 962 22.01 15.47 -8.51
N PRO A 963 22.49 16.59 -9.08
CA PRO A 963 23.79 17.12 -8.73
C PRO A 963 23.77 17.70 -7.32
N VAL A 964 24.88 17.54 -6.60
CA VAL A 964 25.13 18.05 -5.26
C VAL A 964 26.39 18.89 -5.31
N HIS A 965 26.26 20.17 -4.97
CA HIS A 965 27.34 21.14 -4.96
C HIS A 965 27.47 21.73 -3.55
N VAL A 966 28.64 21.55 -2.94
CA VAL A 966 28.99 22.15 -1.65
C VAL A 966 30.08 23.17 -1.93
N LYS A 967 29.82 24.44 -1.61
CA LYS A 967 30.75 25.54 -1.87
C LYS A 967 31.97 25.46 -0.97
N ALA A 968 33.11 25.88 -1.48
CA ALA A 968 34.35 26.02 -0.72
C ALA A 968 34.18 26.91 0.53
N THR A 969 33.32 27.93 0.46
CA THR A 969 33.02 28.85 1.57
C THR A 969 32.37 28.17 2.76
N ASP A 970 31.69 27.05 2.53
CA ASP A 970 30.93 26.34 3.57
C ASP A 970 31.84 25.33 4.30
N LEU A 971 32.99 24.98 3.70
CA LEU A 971 34.00 24.07 4.22
C LEU A 971 35.23 24.85 4.73
N THR A 972 35.05 25.62 5.80
CA THR A 972 36.06 26.58 6.30
C THR A 972 37.24 25.94 7.06
N ALA A 973 37.19 24.63 7.35
CA ALA A 973 38.20 23.94 8.14
C ALA A 973 38.62 22.60 7.52
N LYS A 974 39.91 22.25 7.69
CA LYS A 974 40.41 20.92 7.38
C LYS A 974 39.84 19.91 8.39
N GLY A 975 39.48 18.72 7.93
CA GLY A 975 38.90 17.70 8.79
C GLY A 975 38.15 16.62 8.04
N SER A 976 37.60 15.68 8.80
CA SER A 976 36.69 14.66 8.27
C SER A 976 35.25 15.15 8.39
N PHE A 977 34.47 14.93 7.34
CA PHE A 977 33.08 15.33 7.21
C PHE A 977 32.22 14.17 6.72
N VAL A 978 30.90 14.30 6.89
CA VAL A 978 29.89 13.35 6.43
C VAL A 978 28.81 14.12 5.68
N LEU A 979 28.55 13.70 4.44
CA LEU A 979 27.37 14.05 3.66
C LEU A 979 26.21 13.17 4.11
N LEU A 980 25.07 13.79 4.38
CA LEU A 980 23.82 13.13 4.74
C LEU A 980 22.73 13.59 3.78
N ALA A 981 21.95 12.66 3.23
CA ALA A 981 20.71 12.97 2.51
C ALA A 981 19.51 12.52 3.34
N LYS A 982 18.54 13.40 3.59
CA LYS A 982 17.22 13.04 4.10
C LYS A 982 16.23 13.12 2.94
N LEU A 983 15.54 12.02 2.67
CA LEU A 983 14.51 11.97 1.64
C LEU A 983 13.14 12.00 2.31
N ALA A 984 12.21 12.76 1.74
CA ALA A 984 10.81 12.75 2.18
C ALA A 984 9.87 12.87 0.98
N LEU A 985 8.76 12.14 1.00
CA LEU A 985 7.69 12.31 0.01
C LEU A 985 6.78 13.44 0.47
N ILE A 986 6.36 14.28 -0.47
CA ILE A 986 5.33 15.30 -0.24
C ILE A 986 4.06 14.81 -0.92
N ASP A 987 3.00 14.64 -0.13
CA ASP A 987 1.70 14.30 -0.67
C ASP A 987 0.98 15.51 -1.28
N ARG A 988 -0.15 15.27 -1.95
CA ARG A 988 -0.97 16.33 -2.56
C ARG A 988 -1.64 17.25 -1.54
N GLN A 989 -1.69 16.85 -0.27
CA GLN A 989 -2.13 17.71 0.83
C GLN A 989 -0.98 18.58 1.40
N GLY A 990 0.25 18.37 0.93
CA GLY A 990 1.45 19.05 1.40
C GLY A 990 2.05 18.44 2.67
N GLU A 991 1.58 17.28 3.15
CA GLU A 991 2.21 16.59 4.28
C GLU A 991 3.52 15.92 3.84
N ARG A 992 4.55 16.05 4.69
CA ARG A 992 5.90 15.53 4.47
C ARG A 992 6.07 14.18 5.16
N TRP A 993 6.44 13.17 4.38
CA TRP A 993 6.61 11.78 4.82
C TRP A 993 8.07 11.34 4.71
N PRO A 994 8.85 11.29 5.81
CA PRO A 994 10.24 10.88 5.78
C PRO A 994 10.41 9.44 5.26
N LEU A 995 11.41 9.23 4.41
CA LEU A 995 11.76 7.94 3.85
C LEU A 995 12.95 7.31 4.58
N ALA A 996 12.81 6.04 4.96
CA ALA A 996 13.92 5.22 5.40
C ALA A 996 14.75 4.73 4.20
N ALA A 997 15.59 5.61 3.66
CA ALA A 997 16.45 5.30 2.53
C ALA A 997 17.83 4.76 2.99
N THR A 998 18.31 3.71 2.33
CA THR A 998 19.66 3.17 2.56
C THR A 998 20.71 3.92 1.74
N GLY A 999 21.97 3.93 2.18
CA GLY A 999 23.09 4.54 1.45
C GLY A 999 23.22 6.07 1.54
N CYS A 1000 22.34 6.75 2.27
CA CYS A 1000 22.24 8.22 2.34
C CYS A 1000 23.38 8.92 3.09
N ARG A 1001 24.47 8.23 3.40
CA ARG A 1001 25.61 8.78 4.15
C ARG A 1001 26.91 8.53 3.39
N ARG A 1002 27.77 9.54 3.26
CA ARG A 1002 29.12 9.38 2.70
C ARG A 1002 30.15 10.23 3.41
N GLY A 1003 31.24 9.60 3.86
CA GLY A 1003 32.38 10.32 4.45
C GLY A 1003 33.29 10.94 3.40
N PHE A 1004 33.81 12.13 3.70
CA PHE A 1004 34.86 12.80 2.92
C PHE A 1004 35.82 13.56 3.84
N ILE A 1005 37.04 13.81 3.37
CA ILE A 1005 38.11 14.51 4.10
C ILE A 1005 38.44 15.77 3.32
N VAL A 1006 38.42 16.91 4.02
CA VAL A 1006 38.97 18.18 3.53
C VAL A 1006 40.40 18.30 4.02
N TYR A 1007 41.37 18.34 3.10
CA TYR A 1007 42.81 18.32 3.40
C TYR A 1007 43.55 19.60 3.02
#